data_AF-A0A2A2XYB3-F1
#
_entry.id   AF-A0A2A2XYB3-F1
#
_cell.length_a   1.000
_cell.length_b   1.000
_cell.length_c   1.000
_cell.angle_alpha   90.00
_cell.angle_beta   90.00
_cell.angle_gamma   90.00
#
_symmetry.space_group_name_H-M   'P 1'
#
loop_
_entity.id
_entity.type
_entity.pdbx_description
1 polymer ?
#
loop_
_entity_poly.entity_id
_entity_poly.type
_entity_poly.pdbx_seq_one_letter_code
_entity_poly.pdbx_strand_id
1 'polypeptide(L)'
;MEDSQAALILASWSFEPVPAFGLLFAAIVYWRGWSRVRRLAPERFPEWRLASFIIGLIVVYIALASPLDAFASWLLSVHMVQHLLLTMVAPPLILQGAPFLPMLSGLPRGFARHGLGPFLSEPRLKKIGTFLVHPFFAGPLFMLSNVIWHLPAFYELALGSGTIHQVEHLCFLGTALLFWWPVVQPWPSRPALPRWVAVPYLLVVDLQNTALSGFFTFYGLVLYPTYASAPRISSLSAIDDQTFAGTIMWVPGSIAFLLPAAIIAIKCLSGSQLVRRRPIAKKTPLPVLQCGPFDLLRLPVVGAIMRWRHFRISLQALFFGLAMFVVWDGFFGPQVAAMNLAGVLPWTHWRGLTVLALLVAGNLFCMACPFTFARDLGRRIFPATHRWPRALRSKWLAVALLVGFFGAYEFFDLWETPWWTAWIIISYFVAAVLVDGFFKGASFCKYICPIGQFHFVSSLASPLEVRVRDADICSSCRTHDCLRGNEIQRGCELHLFQPSKSGNMDCTFCLDCVKACPSENVGILAVAPGSDLLHEGKRSAVGEYSRRPDIAALILVMTFAAFANAAGMVPAVLEFEKKHGLTSWILLVGFITVLPAASASICAWASGKISASKTPWRPTLCGMAVLFAPLGFSMWVAHFSFHFLTGLFTPWPVFQRLLREIGLSSSVPDWNIPAGAFAGLPAIEIILLNVGCLFTLWLLWKKTLSISSRHPLFAFLPWALIACGLYAIGIWIILQPMEMRGTLLLALAG
;
A
#
# COMPACT_ATOMS: atom_id res chain seq x y z
N MET A 1 -34.16 -24.87 -11.44
CA MET A 1 -34.46 -23.58 -10.76
C MET A 1 -33.60 -22.46 -11.32
N GLU A 2 -32.28 -22.68 -11.52
CA GLU A 2 -31.37 -21.72 -12.18
C GLU A 2 -31.77 -21.35 -13.63
N ASP A 3 -32.19 -22.32 -14.46
CA ASP A 3 -32.61 -22.04 -15.84
C ASP A 3 -33.86 -21.14 -15.92
N SER A 4 -34.75 -21.20 -14.93
CA SER A 4 -35.95 -20.35 -14.85
C SER A 4 -35.62 -18.94 -14.39
N GLN A 5 -34.61 -18.76 -13.52
CA GLN A 5 -34.18 -17.44 -13.05
C GLN A 5 -33.41 -16.68 -14.13
N ALA A 6 -32.53 -17.36 -14.87
CA ALA A 6 -31.83 -16.77 -16.01
C ALA A 6 -32.82 -16.32 -17.10
N ALA A 7 -33.84 -17.12 -17.39
CA ALA A 7 -34.91 -16.75 -18.33
C ALA A 7 -35.75 -15.56 -17.84
N LEU A 8 -36.05 -15.48 -16.53
CA LEU A 8 -36.76 -14.34 -15.93
C LEU A 8 -35.93 -13.04 -15.94
N ILE A 9 -34.61 -13.14 -15.70
CA ILE A 9 -33.68 -12.00 -15.77
C ILE A 9 -33.55 -11.49 -17.22
N LEU A 10 -33.51 -12.39 -18.20
CA LEU A 10 -33.50 -12.01 -19.62
C LEU A 10 -34.85 -11.42 -20.07
N ALA A 11 -35.96 -11.88 -19.49
CA ALA A 11 -37.30 -11.38 -19.80
C ALA A 11 -37.61 -10.02 -19.14
N SER A 12 -36.94 -9.65 -18.05
CA SER A 12 -37.10 -8.34 -17.38
C SER A 12 -36.29 -7.22 -18.02
N TRP A 13 -35.69 -7.47 -19.19
CA TRP A 13 -34.92 -6.47 -19.92
C TRP A 13 -35.87 -5.44 -20.57
N SER A 14 -35.94 -4.24 -20.00
CA SER A 14 -36.72 -3.13 -20.55
C SER A 14 -35.90 -2.39 -21.61
N PHE A 15 -36.41 -2.32 -22.83
CA PHE A 15 -35.81 -1.49 -23.89
C PHE A 15 -36.37 -0.07 -23.81
N GLU A 16 -35.60 0.85 -23.23
CA GLU A 16 -35.92 2.28 -23.30
C GLU A 16 -35.32 2.91 -24.58
N PRO A 17 -36.15 3.33 -25.57
CA PRO A 17 -35.63 3.79 -26.86
C PRO A 17 -34.80 5.07 -26.76
N VAL A 18 -35.18 6.01 -25.89
CA VAL A 18 -34.56 7.35 -25.83
C VAL A 18 -33.10 7.30 -25.35
N PRO A 19 -32.77 6.67 -24.20
CA PRO A 19 -31.36 6.51 -23.79
C PRO A 19 -30.58 5.63 -24.77
N ALA A 20 -31.19 4.54 -25.28
CA ALA A 20 -30.52 3.62 -26.20
C ALA A 20 -30.08 4.33 -27.51
N PHE A 21 -30.98 5.07 -28.15
CA PHE A 21 -30.66 5.81 -29.36
C PHE A 21 -29.70 6.97 -29.10
N GLY A 22 -29.82 7.65 -27.96
CA GLY A 22 -28.89 8.71 -27.56
C GLY A 22 -27.45 8.20 -27.37
N LEU A 23 -27.28 7.07 -26.68
CA LEU A 23 -25.98 6.43 -26.46
C LEU A 23 -25.40 5.86 -27.76
N LEU A 24 -26.23 5.24 -28.60
CA LEU A 24 -25.81 4.74 -29.91
C LEU A 24 -25.36 5.89 -30.82
N PHE A 25 -26.10 7.00 -30.84
CA PHE A 25 -25.72 8.20 -31.58
C PHE A 25 -24.38 8.75 -31.09
N ALA A 26 -24.18 8.87 -29.76
CA ALA A 26 -22.91 9.28 -29.18
C ALA A 26 -21.76 8.33 -29.55
N ALA A 27 -21.99 7.00 -29.52
CA ALA A 27 -20.98 6.02 -29.91
C ALA A 27 -20.56 6.18 -31.39
N ILE A 28 -21.52 6.33 -32.29
CA ILE A 28 -21.26 6.50 -33.74
C ILE A 28 -20.50 7.80 -34.01
N VAL A 29 -20.95 8.92 -33.42
CA VAL A 29 -20.28 10.22 -33.57
C VAL A 29 -18.85 10.14 -33.02
N TYR A 30 -18.65 9.55 -31.84
CA TYR A 30 -17.32 9.40 -31.25
C TYR A 30 -16.41 8.59 -32.15
N TRP A 31 -16.85 7.41 -32.57
CA TRP A 31 -16.06 6.48 -33.36
C TRP A 31 -15.61 7.09 -34.70
N ARG A 32 -16.53 7.80 -35.38
CA ARG A 32 -16.23 8.54 -36.61
C ARG A 32 -15.18 9.63 -36.38
N GLY A 33 -15.34 10.42 -35.32
CA GLY A 33 -14.42 11.51 -35.01
C GLY A 33 -13.05 11.03 -34.52
N TRP A 34 -13.02 10.02 -33.65
CA TRP A 34 -11.81 9.34 -33.21
C TRP A 34 -11.03 8.77 -34.39
N SER A 35 -11.72 8.12 -35.33
CA SER A 35 -11.09 7.58 -36.55
C SER A 35 -10.43 8.66 -37.41
N ARG A 36 -10.95 9.89 -37.41
CA ARG A 36 -10.35 11.03 -38.11
C ARG A 36 -9.17 11.62 -37.34
N VAL A 37 -9.35 11.87 -36.04
CA VAL A 37 -8.32 12.50 -35.19
C VAL A 37 -7.12 11.57 -34.98
N ARG A 38 -7.33 10.26 -34.86
CA ARG A 38 -6.25 9.26 -34.75
C ARG A 38 -5.31 9.30 -35.95
N ARG A 39 -5.81 9.54 -37.17
CA ARG A 39 -4.97 9.68 -38.37
C ARG A 39 -4.02 10.88 -38.29
N LEU A 40 -4.40 11.92 -37.54
CA LEU A 40 -3.62 13.14 -37.37
C LEU A 40 -2.68 13.09 -36.15
N ALA A 41 -3.07 12.38 -35.08
CA ALA A 41 -2.32 12.33 -33.82
C ALA A 41 -2.41 10.93 -33.16
N PRO A 42 -1.78 9.89 -33.75
CA PRO A 42 -1.90 8.52 -33.29
C PRO A 42 -1.38 8.30 -31.86
N GLU A 43 -0.32 8.99 -31.45
CA GLU A 43 0.24 8.90 -30.09
C GLU A 43 -0.71 9.46 -29.02
N ARG A 44 -1.56 10.44 -29.36
CA ARG A 44 -2.48 11.08 -28.40
C ARG A 44 -3.82 10.36 -28.30
N PHE A 45 -4.27 9.75 -29.39
CA PHE A 45 -5.54 9.02 -29.48
C PHE A 45 -5.33 7.52 -29.82
N PRO A 46 -4.71 6.75 -28.91
CA PRO A 46 -4.59 5.30 -29.04
C PRO A 46 -5.95 4.59 -28.86
N GLU A 47 -5.98 3.30 -29.19
CA GLU A 47 -7.20 2.46 -29.18
C GLU A 47 -7.87 2.32 -27.82
N TRP A 48 -7.10 2.34 -26.74
CA TRP A 48 -7.65 2.25 -25.39
C TRP A 48 -8.59 3.41 -25.05
N ARG A 49 -8.43 4.60 -25.67
CA ARG A 49 -9.35 5.73 -25.47
C ARG A 49 -10.72 5.48 -26.09
N LEU A 50 -10.75 4.84 -27.27
CA LEU A 50 -11.99 4.40 -27.89
C LEU A 50 -12.66 3.33 -27.02
N ALA A 51 -11.91 2.31 -26.62
CA ALA A 51 -12.43 1.26 -25.75
C ALA A 51 -13.00 1.85 -24.44
N SER A 52 -12.27 2.75 -23.78
CA SER A 52 -12.72 3.43 -22.55
C SER A 52 -14.02 4.19 -22.74
N PHE A 53 -14.16 4.96 -23.84
CA PHE A 53 -15.38 5.71 -24.11
C PHE A 53 -16.58 4.79 -24.37
N ILE A 54 -16.40 3.77 -25.22
CA ILE A 54 -17.47 2.82 -25.56
C ILE A 54 -17.89 1.99 -24.35
N ILE A 55 -16.94 1.49 -23.55
CA ILE A 55 -17.24 0.79 -22.29
C ILE A 55 -18.00 1.73 -21.35
N GLY A 56 -17.60 3.00 -21.25
CA GLY A 56 -18.34 4.00 -20.46
C GLY A 56 -19.81 4.14 -20.89
N LEU A 57 -20.09 4.21 -22.20
CA LEU A 57 -21.46 4.25 -22.72
C LEU A 57 -22.24 2.95 -22.47
N ILE A 58 -21.58 1.79 -22.59
CA ILE A 58 -22.18 0.50 -22.27
C ILE A 58 -22.55 0.43 -20.78
N VAL A 59 -21.72 0.95 -19.89
CA VAL A 59 -22.04 1.02 -18.46
C VAL A 59 -23.24 1.92 -18.19
N VAL A 60 -23.36 3.07 -18.86
CA VAL A 60 -24.58 3.91 -18.77
C VAL A 60 -25.81 3.14 -19.27
N TYR A 61 -25.68 2.43 -20.39
CA TYR A 61 -26.79 1.62 -20.92
C TYR A 61 -27.19 0.50 -19.95
N ILE A 62 -26.22 -0.21 -19.36
CA ILE A 62 -26.49 -1.23 -18.35
C ILE A 62 -27.16 -0.60 -17.13
N ALA A 63 -26.73 0.58 -16.69
CA ALA A 63 -27.39 1.24 -15.57
C ALA A 63 -28.84 1.63 -15.88
N LEU A 64 -29.17 2.07 -17.11
CA LEU A 64 -30.49 2.62 -17.44
C LEU A 64 -31.48 1.61 -18.05
N ALA A 65 -30.99 0.58 -18.73
CA ALA A 65 -31.81 -0.33 -19.56
C ALA A 65 -31.51 -1.81 -19.27
N SER A 66 -30.91 -2.12 -18.12
CA SER A 66 -30.72 -3.51 -17.68
C SER A 66 -31.77 -3.95 -16.66
N PRO A 67 -31.85 -5.25 -16.32
CA PRO A 67 -32.69 -5.74 -15.24
C PRO A 67 -32.42 -5.03 -13.92
N LEU A 68 -31.27 -4.35 -13.76
CA LEU A 68 -30.99 -3.49 -12.62
C LEU A 68 -32.07 -2.43 -12.42
N ASP A 69 -32.56 -1.78 -13.48
CA ASP A 69 -33.62 -0.76 -13.35
C ASP A 69 -34.95 -1.39 -12.91
N ALA A 70 -35.27 -2.57 -13.45
CA ALA A 70 -36.46 -3.32 -13.06
C ALA A 70 -36.41 -3.77 -11.59
N PHE A 71 -35.24 -4.23 -11.12
CA PHE A 71 -35.05 -4.69 -9.74
C PHE A 71 -34.76 -3.55 -8.74
N ALA A 72 -34.31 -2.38 -9.19
CA ALA A 72 -33.99 -1.22 -8.34
C ALA A 72 -35.22 -0.65 -7.60
N SER A 73 -36.42 -0.87 -8.13
CA SER A 73 -37.68 -0.54 -7.44
C SER A 73 -38.05 -1.52 -6.32
N TRP A 74 -37.38 -2.68 -6.25
CA TRP A 74 -37.68 -3.76 -5.30
C TRP A 74 -36.58 -3.93 -4.24
N LEU A 75 -35.33 -3.67 -4.61
CA LEU A 75 -34.16 -3.78 -3.74
C LEU A 75 -33.34 -2.48 -3.79
N LEU A 76 -33.14 -1.88 -2.61
CA LEU A 76 -32.31 -0.70 -2.41
C LEU A 76 -30.85 -0.99 -2.77
N SER A 77 -30.37 -2.21 -2.50
CA SER A 77 -29.00 -2.61 -2.87
C SER A 77 -28.75 -2.56 -4.37
N VAL A 78 -29.72 -3.00 -5.18
CA VAL A 78 -29.64 -2.93 -6.66
C VAL A 78 -29.71 -1.49 -7.13
N HIS A 79 -30.57 -0.68 -6.53
CA HIS A 79 -30.67 0.76 -6.79
C HIS A 79 -29.32 1.47 -6.50
N MET A 80 -28.65 1.14 -5.40
CA MET A 80 -27.32 1.69 -5.09
C MET A 80 -26.25 1.26 -6.11
N VAL A 81 -26.31 0.04 -6.64
CA VAL A 81 -25.43 -0.39 -7.74
C VAL A 81 -25.64 0.49 -8.98
N GLN A 82 -26.89 0.77 -9.35
CA GLN A 82 -27.23 1.65 -10.47
C GLN A 82 -26.61 3.05 -10.30
N HIS A 83 -26.76 3.65 -9.11
CA HIS A 83 -26.19 4.96 -8.79
C HIS A 83 -24.66 4.95 -8.83
N LEU A 84 -23.99 3.93 -8.29
CA LEU A 84 -22.53 3.82 -8.35
C LEU A 84 -22.00 3.67 -9.78
N LEU A 85 -22.70 2.92 -10.65
CA LEU A 85 -22.31 2.81 -12.06
C LEU A 85 -22.37 4.17 -12.77
N LEU A 86 -23.43 4.95 -12.54
CA LEU A 86 -23.63 6.26 -13.14
C LEU A 86 -22.70 7.35 -12.59
N THR A 87 -22.26 7.23 -11.34
CA THR A 87 -21.45 8.27 -10.67
C THR A 87 -19.95 7.95 -10.63
N MET A 88 -19.57 6.69 -10.42
CA MET A 88 -18.18 6.30 -10.15
C MET A 88 -17.51 5.56 -11.30
N VAL A 89 -18.27 4.87 -12.16
CA VAL A 89 -17.71 4.01 -13.21
C VAL A 89 -17.80 4.65 -14.59
N ALA A 90 -19.00 5.00 -15.05
CA ALA A 90 -19.21 5.55 -16.39
C ALA A 90 -18.50 6.90 -16.62
N PRO A 91 -18.63 7.91 -15.73
CA PRO A 91 -18.05 9.23 -15.97
C PRO A 91 -16.52 9.24 -16.17
N PRO A 92 -15.69 8.60 -15.31
CA PRO A 92 -14.25 8.59 -15.53
C PRO A 92 -13.86 7.82 -16.79
N LEU A 93 -14.57 6.75 -17.16
CA LEU A 93 -14.33 6.00 -18.41
C LEU A 93 -14.63 6.85 -19.65
N ILE A 94 -15.74 7.58 -19.64
CA ILE A 94 -16.14 8.51 -20.71
C ILE A 94 -15.07 9.61 -20.85
N LEU A 95 -14.66 10.23 -19.74
CA LEU A 95 -13.67 11.32 -19.76
C LEU A 95 -12.27 10.85 -20.16
N GLN A 96 -11.86 9.63 -19.78
CA GLN A 96 -10.60 9.05 -20.22
C GLN A 96 -10.50 8.87 -21.74
N GLY A 97 -11.66 8.74 -22.41
CA GLY A 97 -11.77 8.81 -23.86
C GLY A 97 -11.39 10.16 -24.49
N ALA A 98 -11.18 11.22 -23.70
CA ALA A 98 -10.96 12.59 -24.17
C ALA A 98 -12.01 13.03 -25.21
N PRO A 99 -13.31 13.01 -24.86
CA PRO A 99 -14.39 13.00 -25.84
C PRO A 99 -14.60 14.29 -26.61
N PHE A 100 -14.10 15.42 -26.10
CA PHE A 100 -14.37 16.74 -26.67
C PHE A 100 -14.02 16.86 -28.17
N LEU A 101 -12.77 16.52 -28.55
CA LEU A 101 -12.33 16.64 -29.95
C LEU A 101 -12.92 15.55 -30.87
N PRO A 102 -12.95 14.25 -30.48
CA PRO A 102 -13.63 13.21 -31.25
C PRO A 102 -15.11 13.52 -31.48
N MET A 103 -15.86 13.92 -30.46
CA MET A 103 -17.29 14.29 -30.59
C MET A 103 -17.48 15.38 -31.66
N LEU A 104 -16.73 16.48 -31.55
CA LEU A 104 -16.83 17.59 -32.48
C LEU A 104 -16.39 17.20 -33.91
N SER A 105 -15.36 16.37 -34.02
CA SER A 105 -14.81 15.90 -35.30
C SER A 105 -15.67 14.83 -35.98
N GLY A 106 -16.56 14.17 -35.23
CA GLY A 106 -17.47 13.13 -35.72
C GLY A 106 -18.70 13.67 -36.44
N LEU A 107 -19.13 14.88 -36.06
CA LEU A 107 -20.27 15.58 -36.64
C LEU A 107 -20.03 16.00 -38.11
N PRO A 108 -21.10 16.24 -38.89
CA PRO A 108 -20.98 16.81 -40.24
C PRO A 108 -20.23 18.15 -40.20
N ARG A 109 -19.27 18.35 -41.11
CA ARG A 109 -18.38 19.54 -41.10
C ARG A 109 -19.15 20.87 -41.15
N GLY A 110 -20.25 20.92 -41.90
CA GLY A 110 -21.12 22.09 -42.00
C GLY A 110 -21.76 22.45 -40.66
N PHE A 111 -22.32 21.46 -39.96
CA PHE A 111 -22.95 21.63 -38.65
C PHE A 111 -21.94 21.95 -37.54
N ALA A 112 -20.79 21.25 -37.53
CA ALA A 112 -19.74 21.50 -36.54
C ALA A 112 -19.11 22.89 -36.69
N ARG A 113 -18.92 23.40 -37.92
CA ARG A 113 -18.31 24.72 -38.16
C ARG A 113 -19.28 25.89 -38.08
N HIS A 114 -20.49 25.76 -38.63
CA HIS A 114 -21.43 26.88 -38.73
C HIS A 114 -22.53 26.86 -37.67
N GLY A 115 -22.88 25.68 -37.12
CA GLY A 115 -23.86 25.55 -36.03
C GLY A 115 -23.20 25.63 -34.66
N LEU A 116 -22.43 24.60 -34.29
CA LEU A 116 -21.81 24.49 -32.96
C LEU A 116 -20.56 25.36 -32.80
N GLY A 117 -19.82 25.63 -33.88
CA GLY A 117 -18.58 26.39 -33.86
C GLY A 117 -18.71 27.77 -33.21
N PRO A 118 -19.65 28.63 -33.66
CA PRO A 118 -19.88 29.95 -33.06
C PRO A 118 -20.25 29.86 -31.58
N PHE A 119 -21.15 28.95 -31.22
CA PHE A 119 -21.61 28.75 -29.84
C PHE A 119 -20.49 28.28 -28.90
N LEU A 120 -19.71 27.27 -29.31
CA LEU A 120 -18.57 26.77 -28.53
C LEU A 120 -17.40 27.78 -28.50
N SER A 121 -17.36 28.72 -29.44
CA SER A 121 -16.32 29.77 -29.49
C SER A 121 -16.63 30.98 -28.59
N GLU A 122 -17.89 31.14 -28.19
CA GLU A 122 -18.40 32.27 -27.40
C GLU A 122 -17.70 32.38 -26.02
N PRO A 123 -17.11 33.55 -25.68
CA PRO A 123 -16.36 33.72 -24.43
C PRO A 123 -17.18 33.46 -23.17
N ARG A 124 -18.48 33.81 -23.16
CA ARG A 124 -19.36 33.61 -22.01
C ARG A 124 -19.56 32.13 -21.71
N LEU A 125 -19.83 31.33 -22.74
CA LEU A 125 -20.02 29.88 -22.60
C LEU A 125 -18.74 29.17 -22.16
N LYS A 126 -17.58 29.61 -22.66
CA LYS A 126 -16.28 29.11 -22.17
C LYS A 126 -16.05 29.45 -20.70
N LYS A 127 -16.39 30.67 -20.26
CA LYS A 127 -16.30 31.08 -18.85
C LYS A 127 -17.21 30.24 -17.96
N ILE A 128 -18.48 30.06 -18.36
CA ILE A 128 -19.44 29.22 -17.65
C ILE A 128 -18.93 27.78 -17.58
N GLY A 129 -18.50 27.19 -18.70
CA GLY A 129 -17.96 25.83 -18.73
C GLY A 129 -16.73 25.68 -17.83
N THR A 130 -15.82 26.67 -17.81
CA THR A 130 -14.63 26.67 -16.95
C THR A 130 -15.00 26.80 -15.47
N PHE A 131 -16.04 27.58 -15.14
CA PHE A 131 -16.57 27.71 -13.79
C PHE A 131 -17.22 26.41 -13.32
N LEU A 132 -18.06 25.78 -14.15
CA LEU A 132 -18.77 24.55 -13.81
C LEU A 132 -17.83 23.37 -13.53
N VAL A 133 -16.70 23.29 -14.22
CA VAL A 133 -15.67 22.23 -14.01
C VAL A 133 -14.61 22.63 -12.98
N HIS A 134 -14.74 23.80 -12.34
CA HIS A 134 -13.80 24.23 -11.31
C HIS A 134 -13.98 23.36 -10.06
N PRO A 135 -12.90 22.85 -9.41
CA PRO A 135 -13.02 21.93 -8.26
C PRO A 135 -13.92 22.46 -7.13
N PHE A 136 -13.82 23.74 -6.79
CA PHE A 136 -14.65 24.38 -5.75
C PHE A 136 -16.14 24.49 -6.09
N PHE A 137 -16.53 24.25 -7.34
CA PHE A 137 -17.94 24.24 -7.74
C PHE A 137 -18.40 22.80 -8.05
N ALA A 138 -17.64 22.08 -8.87
CA ALA A 138 -17.95 20.72 -9.29
C ALA A 138 -18.05 19.73 -8.11
N GLY A 139 -17.15 19.83 -7.13
CA GLY A 139 -17.17 18.97 -5.93
C GLY A 139 -18.42 19.17 -5.09
N PRO A 140 -18.67 20.39 -4.57
CA PRO A 140 -19.87 20.67 -3.79
C PRO A 140 -21.16 20.38 -4.54
N LEU A 141 -21.24 20.65 -5.85
CA LEU A 141 -22.42 20.34 -6.65
C LEU A 141 -22.70 18.82 -6.70
N PHE A 142 -21.66 18.01 -6.86
CA PHE A 142 -21.78 16.55 -6.82
C PHE A 142 -22.20 16.04 -5.44
N MET A 143 -21.57 16.53 -4.37
CA MET A 143 -21.94 16.17 -3.00
C MET A 143 -23.39 16.56 -2.69
N LEU A 144 -23.81 17.75 -3.10
CA LEU A 144 -25.18 18.24 -2.89
C LEU A 144 -26.19 17.39 -3.67
N SER A 145 -25.91 17.09 -4.94
CA SER A 145 -26.74 16.16 -5.72
C SER A 145 -26.85 14.81 -5.04
N ASN A 146 -25.74 14.28 -4.52
CA ASN A 146 -25.73 13.01 -3.81
C ASN A 146 -26.58 13.07 -2.53
N VAL A 147 -26.42 14.08 -1.68
CA VAL A 147 -27.21 14.19 -0.45
C VAL A 147 -28.70 14.40 -0.74
N ILE A 148 -29.06 15.31 -1.65
CA ILE A 148 -30.47 15.66 -1.93
C ILE A 148 -31.27 14.43 -2.37
N TRP A 149 -30.76 13.67 -3.33
CA TRP A 149 -31.47 12.52 -3.87
C TRP A 149 -31.62 11.37 -2.87
N HIS A 150 -30.73 11.26 -1.88
CA HIS A 150 -30.84 10.27 -0.81
C HIS A 150 -31.70 10.73 0.38
N LEU A 151 -32.21 11.98 0.39
CA LEU A 151 -33.21 12.40 1.38
C LEU A 151 -34.52 11.64 1.16
N PRO A 152 -35.16 11.10 2.21
CA PRO A 152 -36.38 10.30 2.08
C PRO A 152 -37.48 10.93 1.20
N ALA A 153 -37.70 12.24 1.33
CA ALA A 153 -38.71 12.95 0.54
C ALA A 153 -38.42 12.97 -0.97
N PHE A 154 -37.17 13.18 -1.37
CA PHE A 154 -36.79 13.22 -2.79
C PHE A 154 -36.65 11.81 -3.37
N TYR A 155 -36.14 10.88 -2.56
CA TYR A 155 -35.99 9.49 -2.94
C TYR A 155 -37.35 8.82 -3.22
N GLU A 156 -38.32 8.97 -2.32
CA GLU A 156 -39.68 8.45 -2.51
C GLU A 156 -40.40 9.12 -3.70
N LEU A 157 -40.13 10.40 -3.92
CA LEU A 157 -40.66 11.12 -5.07
C LEU A 157 -40.11 10.58 -6.41
N ALA A 158 -38.82 10.22 -6.44
CA ALA A 158 -38.21 9.59 -7.60
C ALA A 158 -38.78 8.18 -7.86
N LEU A 159 -38.91 7.35 -6.82
CA LEU A 159 -39.53 6.03 -6.93
C LEU A 159 -41.00 6.10 -7.40
N GLY A 160 -41.74 7.13 -6.97
CA GLY A 160 -43.14 7.34 -7.35
C GLY A 160 -43.36 7.90 -8.76
N SER A 161 -42.31 8.41 -9.44
CA SER A 161 -42.43 9.05 -10.75
C SER A 161 -41.24 8.76 -11.65
N GLY A 162 -41.47 8.01 -12.74
CA GLY A 162 -40.42 7.69 -13.72
C GLY A 162 -39.72 8.92 -14.31
N THR A 163 -40.43 10.03 -14.50
CA THR A 163 -39.81 11.29 -14.98
C THR A 163 -38.85 11.87 -13.94
N ILE A 164 -39.20 11.83 -12.65
CA ILE A 164 -38.35 12.37 -11.58
C ILE A 164 -37.14 11.45 -11.39
N HIS A 165 -37.32 10.13 -11.49
CA HIS A 165 -36.23 9.17 -11.51
C HIS A 165 -35.25 9.41 -12.67
N GLN A 166 -35.75 9.77 -13.86
CA GLN A 166 -34.87 10.16 -14.98
C GLN A 166 -34.11 11.47 -14.70
N VAL A 167 -34.73 12.43 -14.01
CA VAL A 167 -34.07 13.67 -13.58
C VAL A 167 -32.98 13.38 -12.56
N GLU A 168 -33.24 12.47 -11.61
CA GLU A 168 -32.25 11.97 -10.65
C GLU A 168 -31.04 11.36 -11.35
N HIS A 169 -31.26 10.42 -12.28
CA HIS A 169 -30.19 9.82 -13.08
C HIS A 169 -29.39 10.86 -13.87
N LEU A 170 -30.06 11.86 -14.44
CA LEU A 170 -29.40 12.95 -15.15
C LEU A 170 -28.55 13.83 -14.21
N CYS A 171 -29.05 14.12 -13.01
CA CYS A 171 -28.30 14.82 -11.96
C CYS A 171 -27.06 14.03 -11.56
N PHE A 172 -27.17 12.72 -11.32
CA PHE A 172 -26.03 11.87 -10.98
C PHE A 172 -24.98 11.84 -12.09
N LEU A 173 -25.37 11.51 -13.32
CA LEU A 173 -24.43 11.44 -14.43
C LEU A 173 -23.80 12.81 -14.74
N GLY A 174 -24.62 13.87 -14.75
CA GLY A 174 -24.19 15.23 -15.07
C GLY A 174 -23.22 15.78 -14.04
N THR A 175 -23.56 15.73 -12.76
CA THR A 175 -22.69 16.22 -11.69
C THR A 175 -21.43 15.36 -11.53
N ALA A 176 -21.51 14.05 -11.76
CA ALA A 176 -20.35 13.18 -11.75
C ALA A 176 -19.37 13.48 -12.89
N LEU A 177 -19.86 13.76 -14.11
CA LEU A 177 -19.00 14.21 -15.22
C LEU A 177 -18.26 15.52 -14.89
N LEU A 178 -18.93 16.45 -14.19
CA LEU A 178 -18.29 17.69 -13.71
C LEU A 178 -17.24 17.39 -12.62
N PHE A 179 -17.57 16.55 -11.65
CA PHE A 179 -16.68 16.16 -10.54
C PHE A 179 -15.40 15.45 -11.03
N TRP A 180 -15.55 14.50 -11.97
CA TRP A 180 -14.41 13.76 -12.50
C TRP A 180 -13.56 14.57 -13.47
N TRP A 181 -14.05 15.69 -14.01
CA TRP A 181 -13.31 16.54 -14.94
C TRP A 181 -11.96 17.05 -14.40
N PRO A 182 -11.87 17.72 -13.23
CA PRO A 182 -10.59 18.17 -12.67
C PRO A 182 -9.65 17.02 -12.28
N VAL A 183 -10.19 15.83 -12.04
CA VAL A 183 -9.43 14.62 -11.68
C VAL A 183 -8.84 13.94 -12.92
N VAL A 184 -9.64 13.71 -13.96
CA VAL A 184 -9.21 13.03 -15.20
C VAL A 184 -8.42 13.97 -16.12
N GLN A 185 -8.80 15.25 -16.18
CA GLN A 185 -8.20 16.28 -17.05
C GLN A 185 -8.18 15.83 -18.54
N PRO A 186 -9.37 15.57 -19.13
CA PRO A 186 -9.46 15.13 -20.53
C PRO A 186 -8.87 16.16 -21.48
N TRP A 187 -8.01 15.75 -22.41
CA TRP A 187 -7.41 16.68 -23.37
C TRP A 187 -8.51 17.28 -24.29
N PRO A 188 -8.51 18.59 -24.61
CA PRO A 188 -7.47 19.60 -24.37
C PRO A 188 -7.65 20.45 -23.10
N SER A 189 -8.32 19.96 -22.05
CA SER A 189 -8.51 20.71 -20.81
C SER A 189 -7.17 21.15 -20.19
N ARG A 190 -7.20 22.30 -19.52
CA ARG A 190 -6.08 22.84 -18.75
C ARG A 190 -6.37 22.66 -17.25
N PRO A 191 -5.38 22.25 -16.43
CA PRO A 191 -5.59 22.11 -15.00
C PRO A 191 -5.90 23.48 -14.38
N ALA A 192 -7.00 23.57 -13.62
CA ALA A 192 -7.35 24.77 -12.87
C ALA A 192 -6.50 24.93 -11.59
N LEU A 193 -6.09 23.82 -10.98
CA LEU A 193 -5.31 23.76 -9.74
C LEU A 193 -4.11 22.79 -9.88
N PRO A 194 -3.08 22.90 -9.01
CA PRO A 194 -1.98 21.96 -8.96
C PRO A 194 -2.45 20.50 -8.78
N ARG A 195 -1.75 19.54 -9.39
CA ARG A 195 -2.18 18.14 -9.43
C ARG A 195 -2.37 17.50 -8.05
N TRP A 196 -1.63 17.95 -7.03
CA TRP A 196 -1.74 17.43 -5.67
C TRP A 196 -3.08 17.77 -5.01
N VAL A 197 -3.76 18.86 -5.42
CA VAL A 197 -5.07 19.27 -4.87
C VAL A 197 -6.17 18.26 -5.17
N ALA A 198 -6.01 17.44 -6.21
CA ALA A 198 -6.94 16.35 -6.51
C ALA A 198 -7.00 15.30 -5.37
N VAL A 199 -5.96 15.17 -4.54
CA VAL A 199 -5.94 14.22 -3.42
C VAL A 199 -6.91 14.65 -2.31
N PRO A 200 -6.78 15.82 -1.66
CA PRO A 200 -7.77 16.26 -0.68
C PRO A 200 -9.15 16.46 -1.29
N TYR A 201 -9.26 16.81 -2.57
CA TYR A 201 -10.55 16.89 -3.28
C TYR A 201 -11.30 15.54 -3.29
N LEU A 202 -10.61 14.45 -3.65
CA LEU A 202 -11.19 13.11 -3.63
C LEU A 202 -11.50 12.63 -2.19
N LEU A 203 -10.62 12.92 -1.23
CA LEU A 203 -10.81 12.53 0.17
C LEU A 203 -12.01 13.21 0.84
N VAL A 204 -12.28 14.48 0.52
CA VAL A 204 -13.44 15.20 1.06
C VAL A 204 -14.75 14.59 0.56
N VAL A 205 -14.82 14.22 -0.72
CA VAL A 205 -16.00 13.57 -1.28
C VAL A 205 -16.15 12.14 -0.77
N ASP A 206 -15.04 11.42 -0.61
CA ASP A 206 -15.05 10.09 0.02
C ASP A 206 -15.53 10.12 1.48
N LEU A 207 -15.13 11.14 2.24
CA LEU A 207 -15.63 11.35 3.61
C LEU A 207 -17.15 11.55 3.63
N GLN A 208 -17.70 12.33 2.69
CA GLN A 208 -19.14 12.53 2.56
C GLN A 208 -19.87 11.25 2.12
N ASN A 209 -19.30 10.50 1.17
CA ASN A 209 -19.83 9.19 0.78
C ASN A 209 -19.86 8.23 1.98
N THR A 210 -18.76 8.13 2.71
CA THR A 210 -18.64 7.30 3.91
C THR A 210 -19.65 7.69 4.99
N ALA A 211 -19.87 8.99 5.21
CA ALA A 211 -20.86 9.47 6.17
C ALA A 211 -22.28 9.06 5.77
N LEU A 212 -22.64 9.20 4.49
CA LEU A 212 -23.95 8.80 3.98
C LEU A 212 -24.13 7.26 4.02
N SER A 213 -23.07 6.50 3.71
CA SER A 213 -23.09 5.04 3.80
C SER A 213 -23.22 4.53 5.22
N GLY A 214 -22.49 5.16 6.16
CA GLY A 214 -22.62 4.88 7.58
C GLY A 214 -24.02 5.19 8.08
N PHE A 215 -24.63 6.28 7.60
CA PHE A 215 -26.03 6.58 7.91
C PHE A 215 -26.95 5.44 7.48
N PHE A 216 -26.87 4.93 6.24
CA PHE A 216 -27.70 3.79 5.80
C PHE A 216 -27.46 2.51 6.60
N THR A 217 -26.19 2.21 6.87
CA THR A 217 -25.75 0.97 7.52
C THR A 217 -26.17 0.94 8.99
N PHE A 218 -26.15 2.08 9.68
CA PHE A 218 -26.31 2.12 11.14
C PHE A 218 -27.58 2.83 11.62
N TYR A 219 -28.48 3.29 10.72
CA TYR A 219 -29.70 3.99 11.14
C TYR A 219 -30.66 3.13 11.99
N GLY A 220 -30.65 1.82 11.81
CA GLY A 220 -31.45 0.87 12.61
C GLY A 220 -32.96 0.83 12.29
N LEU A 221 -33.44 1.71 11.41
CA LEU A 221 -34.81 1.74 10.90
C LEU A 221 -34.81 1.73 9.36
N VAL A 222 -35.91 1.28 8.76
CA VAL A 222 -36.09 1.33 7.30
C VAL A 222 -36.35 2.78 6.88
N LEU A 223 -35.44 3.36 6.11
CA LEU A 223 -35.46 4.77 5.71
C LEU A 223 -36.53 5.09 4.66
N TYR A 224 -36.82 4.15 3.77
CA TYR A 224 -37.71 4.31 2.63
C TYR A 224 -38.87 3.32 2.73
N PRO A 225 -40.09 3.79 3.08
CA PRO A 225 -41.27 2.94 3.21
C PRO A 225 -41.57 2.07 1.97
N THR A 226 -41.23 2.52 0.76
CA THR A 226 -41.46 1.74 -0.47
C THR A 226 -40.74 0.39 -0.46
N TYR A 227 -39.53 0.30 0.10
CA TYR A 227 -38.83 -0.98 0.24
C TYR A 227 -39.35 -1.83 1.38
N ALA A 228 -40.11 -1.27 2.33
CA ALA A 228 -40.78 -2.06 3.36
C ALA A 228 -41.98 -2.82 2.79
N SER A 229 -42.72 -2.19 1.86
CA SER A 229 -43.92 -2.75 1.21
C SER A 229 -43.64 -3.54 -0.08
N ALA A 230 -42.45 -3.43 -0.66
CA ALA A 230 -42.06 -4.19 -1.85
C ALA A 230 -42.07 -5.73 -1.60
N PRO A 231 -42.53 -6.54 -2.58
CA PRO A 231 -42.48 -8.00 -2.44
C PRO A 231 -41.03 -8.51 -2.34
N ARG A 232 -40.79 -9.44 -1.41
CA ARG A 232 -39.44 -9.96 -1.14
C ARG A 232 -39.03 -10.99 -2.19
N ILE A 233 -38.15 -10.60 -3.10
CA ILE A 233 -37.57 -11.48 -4.13
C ILE A 233 -36.37 -12.26 -3.56
N SER A 234 -35.72 -11.74 -2.52
CA SER A 234 -34.61 -12.38 -1.80
C SER A 234 -35.02 -12.71 -0.35
N SER A 235 -34.22 -13.53 0.33
CA SER A 235 -34.38 -13.81 1.77
C SER A 235 -33.97 -12.64 2.67
N LEU A 236 -33.58 -11.48 2.11
CA LEU A 236 -33.14 -10.32 2.87
C LEU A 236 -34.34 -9.52 3.37
N SER A 237 -34.29 -9.11 4.65
CA SER A 237 -35.24 -8.14 5.17
C SER A 237 -34.96 -6.74 4.59
N ALA A 238 -35.92 -5.80 4.69
CA ALA A 238 -35.71 -4.42 4.22
C ALA A 238 -34.52 -3.72 4.91
N ILE A 239 -34.31 -4.02 6.20
CA ILE A 239 -33.22 -3.42 6.96
C ILE A 239 -31.87 -4.06 6.61
N ASP A 240 -31.84 -5.36 6.32
CA ASP A 240 -30.64 -6.05 5.84
C ASP A 240 -30.25 -5.57 4.43
N ASP A 241 -31.24 -5.38 3.55
CA ASP A 241 -31.02 -4.83 2.21
C ASP A 241 -30.51 -3.37 2.28
N GLN A 242 -31.01 -2.55 3.20
CA GLN A 242 -30.50 -1.20 3.45
C GLN A 242 -29.06 -1.21 4.00
N THR A 243 -28.78 -2.12 4.93
CA THR A 243 -27.43 -2.31 5.49
C THR A 243 -26.44 -2.72 4.39
N PHE A 244 -26.88 -3.63 3.52
CA PHE A 244 -26.10 -4.09 2.38
C PHE A 244 -25.91 -2.99 1.32
N ALA A 245 -26.95 -2.21 1.04
CA ALA A 245 -26.89 -1.04 0.16
C ALA A 245 -25.92 0.02 0.67
N GLY A 246 -25.95 0.32 1.97
CA GLY A 246 -24.96 1.18 2.63
C GLY A 246 -23.54 0.65 2.49
N THR A 247 -23.35 -0.66 2.65
CA THR A 247 -22.05 -1.33 2.47
C THR A 247 -21.54 -1.26 1.02
N ILE A 248 -22.43 -1.45 0.03
CA ILE A 248 -22.13 -1.29 -1.40
C ILE A 248 -21.72 0.15 -1.71
N MET A 249 -22.43 1.14 -1.17
CA MET A 249 -22.07 2.54 -1.34
C MET A 249 -20.72 2.87 -0.66
N TRP A 250 -20.44 2.24 0.47
CA TRP A 250 -19.19 2.48 1.22
C TRP A 250 -17.98 1.89 0.51
N VAL A 251 -17.91 0.56 0.40
CA VAL A 251 -16.66 -0.13 0.07
C VAL A 251 -16.26 0.12 -1.41
N PRO A 252 -17.09 -0.24 -2.40
CA PRO A 252 -16.89 0.16 -3.80
C PRO A 252 -16.71 1.68 -4.00
N GLY A 253 -17.51 2.51 -3.33
CA GLY A 253 -17.44 3.97 -3.45
C GLY A 253 -16.08 4.52 -3.00
N SER A 254 -15.62 4.11 -1.82
CA SER A 254 -14.31 4.51 -1.32
C SER A 254 -13.16 4.00 -2.19
N ILE A 255 -13.24 2.78 -2.73
CA ILE A 255 -12.24 2.30 -3.68
C ILE A 255 -12.17 3.21 -4.91
N ALA A 256 -13.32 3.63 -5.46
CA ALA A 256 -13.38 4.50 -6.63
C ALA A 256 -12.72 5.86 -6.39
N PHE A 257 -12.77 6.41 -5.17
CA PHE A 257 -12.09 7.67 -4.83
C PHE A 257 -10.63 7.50 -4.40
N LEU A 258 -10.36 6.53 -3.52
CA LEU A 258 -9.05 6.32 -2.92
C LEU A 258 -8.02 5.80 -3.93
N LEU A 259 -8.40 4.97 -4.90
CA LEU A 259 -7.46 4.44 -5.89
C LEU A 259 -6.88 5.56 -6.79
N PRO A 260 -7.69 6.44 -7.42
CA PRO A 260 -7.16 7.61 -8.12
C PRO A 260 -6.39 8.57 -7.21
N ALA A 261 -6.83 8.78 -5.96
CA ALA A 261 -6.13 9.63 -5.00
C ALA A 261 -4.73 9.08 -4.71
N ALA A 262 -4.61 7.78 -4.45
CA ALA A 262 -3.34 7.09 -4.23
C ALA A 262 -2.45 7.16 -5.47
N ILE A 263 -2.97 6.90 -6.67
CA ILE A 263 -2.21 7.00 -7.93
C ILE A 263 -1.68 8.42 -8.14
N ILE A 264 -2.50 9.45 -7.90
CA ILE A 264 -2.12 10.85 -8.03
C ILE A 264 -1.08 11.22 -6.96
N ALA A 265 -1.29 10.83 -5.71
CA ALA A 265 -0.35 11.03 -4.62
C ALA A 265 1.01 10.40 -4.95
N ILE A 266 1.03 9.12 -5.35
CA ILE A 266 2.24 8.42 -5.77
C ILE A 266 2.91 9.18 -6.92
N LYS A 267 2.19 9.61 -7.96
CA LYS A 267 2.80 10.37 -9.08
C LYS A 267 3.38 11.73 -8.66
N CYS A 268 2.70 12.45 -7.77
CA CYS A 268 3.18 13.72 -7.23
C CYS A 268 4.42 13.52 -6.34
N LEU A 269 4.40 12.48 -5.51
CA LEU A 269 5.47 12.15 -4.58
C LEU A 269 6.70 11.58 -5.31
N SER A 270 6.48 10.69 -6.29
CA SER A 270 7.52 9.99 -7.04
C SER A 270 8.24 10.84 -8.10
N GLY A 271 7.90 12.13 -8.21
CA GLY A 271 8.48 13.14 -9.10
C GLY A 271 9.13 12.56 -10.37
N SER A 272 8.43 12.57 -11.50
CA SER A 272 8.84 11.95 -12.77
C SER A 272 10.28 12.26 -13.21
N GLN A 273 11.23 11.53 -12.64
CA GLN A 273 12.61 11.38 -13.06
C GLN A 273 12.96 9.91 -12.95
N LEU A 274 12.37 9.11 -13.83
CA LEU A 274 13.15 8.03 -14.43
C LEU A 274 14.46 8.69 -14.87
N VAL A 275 15.55 8.37 -14.17
CA VAL A 275 16.92 8.71 -14.56
C VAL A 275 17.20 7.97 -15.86
N ARG A 276 16.60 8.45 -16.95
CA ARG A 276 17.10 8.22 -18.29
C ARG A 276 18.29 9.16 -18.36
N ARG A 277 19.50 8.62 -18.30
CA ARG A 277 20.70 9.32 -18.78
C ARG A 277 20.39 9.78 -20.21
N ARG A 278 19.83 10.98 -20.37
CA ARG A 278 19.84 11.69 -21.64
C ARG A 278 21.22 12.34 -21.72
N PRO A 279 21.90 12.28 -22.88
CA PRO A 279 23.07 13.11 -23.11
C PRO A 279 22.68 14.58 -22.87
N ILE A 280 23.59 15.32 -22.27
CA ILE A 280 23.45 16.72 -21.86
C ILE A 280 23.02 17.55 -23.07
N ALA A 281 21.73 17.83 -23.19
CA ALA A 281 21.26 19.00 -23.92
C ALA A 281 21.18 20.13 -22.90
N LYS A 282 21.99 21.18 -23.08
CA LYS A 282 21.92 22.42 -22.31
C LYS A 282 20.46 22.89 -22.27
N LYS A 283 19.79 22.74 -21.12
CA LYS A 283 18.49 23.34 -20.89
C LYS A 283 18.72 24.79 -20.49
N THR A 284 18.26 25.71 -21.32
CA THR A 284 17.98 27.09 -20.92
C THR A 284 16.94 27.04 -19.79
N PRO A 285 17.22 27.62 -18.61
CA PRO A 285 16.26 27.58 -17.51
C PRO A 285 15.16 28.59 -17.78
N LEU A 286 13.97 28.12 -18.18
CA LEU A 286 12.75 28.89 -17.95
C LEU A 286 12.37 28.75 -16.47
N PRO A 287 11.96 29.84 -15.79
CA PRO A 287 11.58 29.84 -14.39
C PRO A 287 10.17 29.25 -14.23
N VAL A 288 10.02 27.98 -14.56
CA VAL A 288 8.88 27.20 -14.09
C VAL A 288 9.35 26.59 -12.78
N LEU A 289 8.64 26.88 -11.68
CA LEU A 289 8.77 26.18 -10.41
C LEU A 289 8.76 24.67 -10.67
N GLN A 290 9.95 24.07 -10.80
CA GLN A 290 10.08 22.64 -10.86
C GLN A 290 9.78 22.14 -9.46
N CYS A 291 8.55 21.66 -9.24
CA CYS A 291 8.27 20.81 -8.08
C CYS A 291 9.16 19.57 -8.22
N GLY A 292 10.29 19.59 -7.50
CA GLY A 292 11.05 18.38 -7.22
C GLY A 292 10.19 17.39 -6.41
N PRO A 293 10.62 16.12 -6.28
CA PRO A 293 9.95 15.16 -5.42
C PRO A 293 9.81 15.73 -4.00
N PHE A 294 8.74 15.35 -3.30
CA PHE A 294 8.53 15.76 -1.91
C PHE A 294 9.75 15.40 -1.07
N ASP A 295 10.23 16.34 -0.27
CA ASP A 295 11.40 16.17 0.59
C ASP A 295 11.02 16.50 2.03
N LEU A 296 11.04 15.48 2.89
CA LEU A 296 10.65 15.61 4.29
C LEU A 296 11.55 16.62 5.03
N LEU A 297 12.81 16.76 4.62
CA LEU A 297 13.75 17.69 5.25
C LEU A 297 13.53 19.16 4.87
N ARG A 298 12.67 19.45 3.89
CA ARG A 298 12.28 20.82 3.54
C ARG A 298 11.13 21.34 4.41
N LEU A 299 10.43 20.47 5.15
CA LEU A 299 9.44 20.92 6.12
C LEU A 299 10.15 21.67 7.25
N PRO A 300 9.67 22.88 7.63
CA PRO A 300 10.42 23.75 8.55
C PRO A 300 10.63 23.11 9.92
N VAL A 301 9.59 22.51 10.50
CA VAL A 301 9.65 21.89 11.83
C VAL A 301 10.31 20.52 11.77
N VAL A 302 9.79 19.61 10.94
CA VAL A 302 10.28 18.23 10.86
C VAL A 302 11.72 18.19 10.37
N GLY A 303 12.06 18.96 9.33
CA GLY A 303 13.40 19.03 8.78
C GLY A 303 14.43 19.65 9.74
N ALA A 304 14.02 20.60 10.60
CA ALA A 304 14.88 21.13 11.65
C ALA A 304 15.15 20.09 12.74
N ILE A 305 14.11 19.40 13.23
CA ILE A 305 14.23 18.34 14.24
C ILE A 305 15.14 17.21 13.73
N MET A 306 14.93 16.72 12.50
CA MET A 306 15.74 15.62 11.95
C MET A 306 17.21 16.00 11.72
N ARG A 307 17.49 17.27 11.38
CA ARG A 307 18.87 17.77 11.22
C ARG A 307 19.56 18.09 12.54
N TRP A 308 18.81 18.25 13.62
CA TRP A 308 19.38 18.51 14.94
C TRP A 308 20.38 17.42 15.34
N ARG A 309 21.55 17.84 15.82
CA ARG A 309 22.66 16.92 16.13
C ARG A 309 22.31 15.94 17.24
N HIS A 310 21.48 16.34 18.20
CA HIS A 310 21.10 15.52 19.35
C HIS A 310 19.87 14.65 19.11
N PHE A 311 19.02 14.95 18.12
CA PHE A 311 17.75 14.23 17.90
C PHE A 311 17.91 12.71 17.86
N ARG A 312 18.85 12.21 17.04
CA ARG A 312 19.14 10.78 16.94
C ARG A 312 19.61 10.20 18.27
N ILE A 313 20.55 10.84 18.94
CA ILE A 313 21.13 10.34 20.20
C ILE A 313 20.08 10.32 21.30
N SER A 314 19.26 11.38 21.42
CA SER A 314 18.16 11.46 22.38
C SER A 314 17.15 10.33 22.17
N LEU A 315 16.77 10.06 20.92
CA LEU A 315 15.85 8.98 20.59
C LEU A 315 16.43 7.61 20.95
N GLN A 316 17.71 7.38 20.63
CA GLN A 316 18.37 6.12 20.97
C GLN A 316 18.58 5.94 22.47
N ALA A 317 18.89 7.01 23.21
CA ALA A 317 19.03 6.97 24.66
C ALA A 317 17.68 6.67 25.35
N LEU A 318 16.59 7.25 24.85
CA LEU A 318 15.24 6.93 25.31
C LEU A 318 14.92 5.44 25.13
N PHE A 319 15.12 4.90 23.93
CA PHE A 319 14.88 3.48 23.67
C PHE A 319 15.86 2.55 24.38
N PHE A 320 17.08 3.02 24.66
CA PHE A 320 18.03 2.27 25.49
C PHE A 320 17.53 2.16 26.92
N GLY A 321 17.07 3.28 27.51
CA GLY A 321 16.43 3.27 28.83
C GLY A 321 15.22 2.35 28.89
N LEU A 322 14.34 2.42 27.89
CA LEU A 322 13.19 1.52 27.78
C LEU A 322 13.62 0.04 27.68
N ALA A 323 14.62 -0.28 26.85
CA ALA A 323 15.13 -1.65 26.71
C ALA A 323 15.74 -2.16 28.02
N MET A 324 16.46 -1.31 28.77
CA MET A 324 16.99 -1.69 30.07
C MET A 324 15.89 -1.92 31.11
N PHE A 325 14.82 -1.14 31.05
CA PHE A 325 13.66 -1.35 31.92
C PHE A 325 12.94 -2.66 31.61
N VAL A 326 12.81 -3.01 30.32
CA VAL A 326 12.29 -4.32 29.88
C VAL A 326 13.18 -5.47 30.36
N VAL A 327 14.51 -5.35 30.27
CA VAL A 327 15.45 -6.36 30.77
C VAL A 327 15.33 -6.54 32.28
N TRP A 328 15.22 -5.44 33.03
CA TRP A 328 15.04 -5.47 34.47
C TRP A 328 13.74 -6.20 34.85
N ASP A 329 12.61 -5.82 34.24
CA ASP A 329 11.33 -6.48 34.51
C ASP A 329 11.34 -7.94 34.06
N GLY A 330 12.03 -8.28 32.96
CA GLY A 330 12.18 -9.66 32.50
C GLY A 330 12.90 -10.58 33.49
N PHE A 331 13.81 -10.06 34.33
CA PHE A 331 14.50 -10.85 35.37
C PHE A 331 13.79 -10.84 36.72
N PHE A 332 13.28 -9.69 37.14
CA PHE A 332 12.78 -9.50 38.50
C PHE A 332 11.25 -9.52 38.60
N GLY A 333 10.55 -9.32 37.48
CA GLY A 333 9.10 -9.37 37.42
C GLY A 333 8.54 -10.80 37.28
N PRO A 334 7.20 -10.93 37.27
CA PRO A 334 6.53 -12.21 37.07
C PRO A 334 6.99 -12.89 35.79
N GLN A 335 7.23 -14.20 35.84
CA GLN A 335 7.64 -15.00 34.68
C GLN A 335 6.44 -15.47 33.83
N VAL A 336 5.39 -14.65 33.79
CA VAL A 336 4.21 -14.83 32.95
C VAL A 336 4.25 -13.73 31.91
N ALA A 337 4.43 -14.07 30.62
CA ALA A 337 4.63 -13.11 29.54
C ALA A 337 3.60 -11.96 29.55
N ALA A 338 2.32 -12.28 29.74
CA ALA A 338 1.24 -11.29 29.74
C ALA A 338 1.30 -10.27 30.89
N MET A 339 1.99 -10.58 31.99
CA MET A 339 2.12 -9.72 33.17
C MET A 339 3.45 -8.96 33.22
N ASN A 340 4.30 -9.15 32.21
CA ASN A 340 5.67 -8.68 32.18
C ASN A 340 5.93 -7.80 30.95
N LEU A 341 6.68 -6.71 31.10
CA LEU A 341 7.03 -5.83 29.98
C LEU A 341 7.84 -6.57 28.92
N ALA A 342 8.67 -7.54 29.31
CA ALA A 342 9.44 -8.35 28.36
C ALA A 342 8.57 -9.29 27.53
N GLY A 343 7.41 -9.72 28.03
CA GLY A 343 6.44 -10.46 27.23
C GLY A 343 5.60 -9.53 26.35
N VAL A 344 5.09 -8.43 26.90
CA VAL A 344 4.12 -7.57 26.19
C VAL A 344 4.77 -6.60 25.20
N LEU A 345 5.81 -5.86 25.60
CA LEU A 345 6.33 -4.77 24.75
C LEU A 345 7.05 -5.29 23.49
N PRO A 346 8.09 -6.14 23.55
CA PRO A 346 8.84 -6.56 22.36
C PRO A 346 8.03 -7.41 21.38
N TRP A 347 7.12 -8.24 21.88
CA TRP A 347 6.44 -9.26 21.07
C TRP A 347 5.06 -8.80 20.56
N THR A 348 4.29 -8.04 21.35
CA THR A 348 2.96 -7.55 20.92
C THR A 348 3.03 -6.15 20.32
N HIS A 349 3.62 -5.19 21.05
CA HIS A 349 3.51 -3.77 20.70
C HIS A 349 4.57 -3.30 19.71
N TRP A 350 5.81 -3.67 19.99
CA TRP A 350 6.97 -3.19 19.26
C TRP A 350 6.98 -3.69 17.81
N ARG A 351 6.65 -4.97 17.59
CA ARG A 351 6.54 -5.56 16.25
C ARG A 351 5.44 -4.93 15.41
N GLY A 352 4.26 -4.71 15.99
CA GLY A 352 3.16 -4.00 15.34
C GLY A 352 3.54 -2.58 14.96
N LEU A 353 4.01 -1.80 15.95
CA LEU A 353 4.41 -0.41 15.74
C LEU A 353 5.51 -0.28 14.68
N THR A 354 6.52 -1.16 14.69
CA THR A 354 7.62 -1.12 13.72
C THR A 354 7.17 -1.40 12.30
N VAL A 355 6.31 -2.39 12.09
CA VAL A 355 5.78 -2.72 10.77
C VAL A 355 4.85 -1.64 10.24
N LEU A 356 4.00 -1.05 11.10
CA LEU A 356 3.18 0.11 10.74
C LEU A 356 4.03 1.34 10.41
N ALA A 357 5.09 1.62 11.18
CA ALA A 357 5.99 2.73 10.91
C ALA A 357 6.72 2.57 9.56
N LEU A 358 7.07 1.34 9.16
CA LEU A 358 7.72 1.04 7.88
C LEU A 358 6.84 1.41 6.66
N LEU A 359 5.51 1.39 6.78
CA LEU A 359 4.58 1.84 5.71
C LEU A 359 4.75 3.32 5.36
N VAL A 360 5.26 4.12 6.30
CA VAL A 360 5.27 5.59 6.17
C VAL A 360 6.69 6.17 6.19
N ALA A 361 7.58 5.64 7.02
CA ALA A 361 8.78 6.36 7.46
C ALA A 361 10.12 5.66 7.18
N GLY A 362 10.18 4.69 6.26
CA GLY A 362 11.41 3.96 5.94
C GLY A 362 12.01 3.26 7.16
N ASN A 363 13.35 3.22 7.24
CA ASN A 363 14.07 2.57 8.35
C ASN A 363 14.19 3.45 9.61
N LEU A 364 13.17 4.24 9.96
CA LEU A 364 13.16 5.11 11.15
C LEU A 364 13.50 4.36 12.44
N PHE A 365 13.09 3.09 12.53
CA PHE A 365 13.48 2.20 13.62
C PHE A 365 15.00 2.04 13.76
N CYS A 366 15.70 1.77 12.65
CA CYS A 366 17.14 1.59 12.68
C CYS A 366 17.88 2.87 13.10
N MET A 367 17.27 4.04 12.88
CA MET A 367 17.77 5.32 13.38
C MET A 367 17.61 5.42 14.91
N ALA A 368 16.48 4.96 15.44
CA ALA A 368 16.12 4.96 16.86
C ALA A 368 16.73 3.80 17.66
N CYS A 369 17.34 2.83 16.99
CA CYS A 369 17.72 1.54 17.56
C CYS A 369 18.69 1.67 18.75
N PRO A 370 18.36 1.10 19.93
CA PRO A 370 19.19 1.22 21.14
C PRO A 370 20.52 0.47 21.03
N PHE A 371 20.60 -0.59 20.21
CA PHE A 371 21.85 -1.33 19.99
C PHE A 371 22.95 -0.45 19.38
N THR A 372 22.56 0.53 18.54
CA THR A 372 23.54 1.46 17.95
C THR A 372 24.12 2.43 18.98
N PHE A 373 23.35 2.80 20.00
CA PHE A 373 23.83 3.63 21.10
C PHE A 373 24.82 2.87 21.99
N ALA A 374 24.48 1.65 22.40
CA ALA A 374 25.38 0.79 23.18
C ALA A 374 26.71 0.54 22.44
N ARG A 375 26.63 0.28 21.14
CA ARG A 375 27.80 0.19 20.27
C ARG A 375 28.63 1.48 20.26
N ASP A 376 28.01 2.63 20.07
CA ASP A 376 28.71 3.91 19.99
C ASP A 376 29.42 4.25 21.31
N LEU A 377 28.87 3.80 22.45
CA LEU A 377 29.54 3.81 23.75
C LEU A 377 30.72 2.82 23.79
N GLY A 378 30.50 1.57 23.36
CA GLY A 378 31.53 0.52 23.32
C GLY A 378 32.74 0.87 22.46
N ARG A 379 32.57 1.63 21.38
CA ARG A 379 33.68 2.11 20.53
C ARG A 379 34.64 3.08 21.23
N ARG A 380 34.26 3.66 22.37
CA ARG A 380 35.20 4.43 23.21
C ARG A 380 36.24 3.52 23.87
N ILE A 381 35.93 2.24 24.01
CA ILE A 381 36.76 1.22 24.66
C ILE A 381 37.45 0.36 23.60
N PHE A 382 36.74 -0.03 22.54
CA PHE A 382 37.25 -0.88 21.46
C PHE A 382 37.35 -0.12 20.12
N PRO A 383 38.56 0.16 19.60
CA PRO A 383 38.77 1.09 18.49
C PRO A 383 38.43 0.53 17.08
N ALA A 384 37.84 -0.66 16.97
CA ALA A 384 37.39 -1.26 15.70
C ALA A 384 38.45 -1.22 14.59
N THR A 385 39.55 -1.95 14.77
CA THR A 385 40.71 -1.90 13.85
C THR A 385 40.53 -2.80 12.63
N HIS A 386 39.78 -3.90 12.74
CA HIS A 386 39.67 -4.92 11.69
C HIS A 386 38.59 -4.60 10.66
N ARG A 387 38.73 -5.13 9.44
CA ARG A 387 37.71 -5.05 8.39
C ARG A 387 36.88 -6.33 8.39
N TRP A 388 35.58 -6.23 8.11
CA TRP A 388 34.72 -7.40 7.98
C TRP A 388 35.27 -8.40 6.94
N PRO A 389 35.38 -9.70 7.28
CA PRO A 389 35.98 -10.72 6.41
C PRO A 389 35.32 -10.79 5.05
N ARG A 390 36.12 -10.92 3.97
CA ARG A 390 35.59 -10.94 2.59
C ARG A 390 34.60 -12.09 2.36
N ALA A 391 34.86 -13.27 2.93
CA ALA A 391 33.99 -14.43 2.82
C ALA A 391 32.59 -14.20 3.42
N LEU A 392 32.48 -13.33 4.43
CA LEU A 392 31.22 -13.04 5.13
C LEU A 392 30.52 -11.77 4.62
N ARG A 393 30.97 -11.17 3.50
CA ARG A 393 30.35 -9.96 2.92
C ARG A 393 29.04 -10.22 2.15
N SER A 394 28.53 -11.45 2.21
CA SER A 394 27.22 -11.84 1.68
C SER A 394 26.15 -11.79 2.76
N LYS A 395 24.90 -11.93 2.37
CA LYS A 395 23.74 -12.05 3.27
C LYS A 395 23.50 -13.48 3.74
N TRP A 396 24.31 -14.46 3.33
CA TRP A 396 24.13 -15.86 3.76
C TRP A 396 24.23 -16.05 5.27
N LEU A 397 25.14 -15.33 5.94
CA LEU A 397 25.19 -15.34 7.41
C LEU A 397 23.89 -14.80 8.01
N ALA A 398 23.38 -13.70 7.47
CA ALA A 398 22.13 -13.09 7.89
C ALA A 398 20.93 -14.04 7.66
N VAL A 399 20.88 -14.75 6.53
CA VAL A 399 19.87 -15.78 6.23
C VAL A 399 19.95 -16.92 7.24
N ALA A 400 21.15 -17.44 7.51
CA ALA A 400 21.34 -18.53 8.47
C ALA A 400 20.92 -18.11 9.89
N LEU A 401 21.30 -16.91 10.33
CA LEU A 401 20.91 -16.37 11.64
C LEU A 401 19.40 -16.12 11.72
N LEU A 402 18.75 -15.68 10.65
CA LEU A 402 17.32 -15.48 10.60
C LEU A 402 16.55 -16.81 10.67
N VAL A 403 16.95 -17.81 9.89
CA VAL A 403 16.36 -19.15 9.94
C VAL A 403 16.57 -19.78 11.32
N GLY A 404 17.79 -19.67 11.86
CA GLY A 404 18.11 -20.12 13.21
C GLY A 404 17.28 -19.41 14.28
N PHE A 405 17.05 -18.10 14.13
CA PHE A 405 16.19 -17.33 15.03
C PHE A 405 14.73 -17.81 14.97
N PHE A 406 14.15 -18.02 13.78
CA PHE A 406 12.78 -18.54 13.66
C PHE A 406 12.66 -19.97 14.20
N GLY A 407 13.65 -20.83 13.95
CA GLY A 407 13.70 -22.17 14.52
C GLY A 407 13.79 -22.15 16.05
N ALA A 408 14.67 -21.31 16.61
CA ALA A 408 14.82 -21.15 18.06
C ALA A 408 13.59 -20.51 18.71
N TYR A 409 12.96 -19.55 18.03
CA TYR A 409 11.73 -18.90 18.47
C TYR A 409 10.62 -19.92 18.76
N GLU A 410 10.46 -20.90 17.87
CA GLU A 410 9.44 -21.94 17.98
C GLU A 410 9.88 -23.14 18.83
N PHE A 411 11.18 -23.45 18.88
CA PHE A 411 11.69 -24.56 19.69
C PHE A 411 11.72 -24.26 21.19
N PHE A 412 12.03 -23.02 21.57
CA PHE A 412 12.19 -22.61 22.97
C PHE A 412 11.02 -21.79 23.51
N ASP A 413 9.98 -21.56 22.70
CA ASP A 413 8.87 -20.66 23.01
C ASP A 413 9.37 -19.33 23.61
N LEU A 414 10.29 -18.68 22.88
CA LEU A 414 11.00 -17.48 23.37
C LEU A 414 10.07 -16.32 23.76
N TRP A 415 8.82 -16.37 23.29
CA TRP A 415 7.74 -15.43 23.57
C TRP A 415 7.02 -15.70 24.90
N GLU A 416 7.06 -16.92 25.43
CA GLU A 416 6.34 -17.33 26.64
C GLU A 416 7.08 -16.94 27.92
N THR A 417 8.42 -16.93 27.89
CA THR A 417 9.25 -16.73 29.07
C THR A 417 9.95 -15.34 29.05
N PRO A 418 9.58 -14.41 29.96
CA PRO A 418 10.25 -13.10 30.10
C PRO A 418 11.76 -13.17 30.31
N TRP A 419 12.23 -14.15 31.10
CA TRP A 419 13.65 -14.38 31.37
C TRP A 419 14.47 -14.62 30.09
N TRP A 420 13.95 -15.43 29.15
CA TRP A 420 14.60 -15.64 27.85
C TRP A 420 14.63 -14.37 27.02
N THR A 421 13.54 -13.58 27.05
CA THR A 421 13.49 -12.30 26.35
C THR A 421 14.56 -11.32 26.87
N ALA A 422 14.77 -11.25 28.19
CA ALA A 422 15.82 -10.42 28.78
C ALA A 422 17.22 -10.83 28.29
N TRP A 423 17.53 -12.13 28.29
CA TRP A 423 18.80 -12.64 27.76
C TRP A 423 18.99 -12.39 26.26
N ILE A 424 17.92 -12.51 25.46
CA ILE A 424 17.96 -12.17 24.03
C ILE A 424 18.36 -10.70 23.86
N ILE A 425 17.73 -9.79 24.59
CA ILE A 425 18.04 -8.35 24.51
C ILE A 425 19.50 -8.09 24.90
N ILE A 426 19.98 -8.69 26.01
CA ILE A 426 21.39 -8.58 26.44
C ILE A 426 22.33 -9.14 25.37
N SER A 427 22.03 -10.30 24.82
CA SER A 427 22.87 -10.94 23.80
C SER A 427 23.02 -10.06 22.55
N TYR A 428 21.95 -9.35 22.16
CA TYR A 428 21.98 -8.38 21.07
C TYR A 428 22.84 -7.16 21.39
N PHE A 429 22.75 -6.61 22.61
CA PHE A 429 23.61 -5.51 23.05
C PHE A 429 25.09 -5.93 23.05
N VAL A 430 25.40 -7.08 23.63
CA VAL A 430 26.76 -7.63 23.68
C VAL A 430 27.28 -7.89 22.27
N ALA A 431 26.49 -8.54 21.40
CA ALA A 431 26.89 -8.79 20.02
C ALA A 431 27.14 -7.49 19.24
N ALA A 432 26.29 -6.47 19.42
CA ALA A 432 26.48 -5.16 18.78
C ALA A 432 27.78 -4.47 19.22
N VAL A 433 28.08 -4.51 20.53
CA VAL A 433 29.32 -3.93 21.09
C VAL A 433 30.56 -4.71 20.63
N LEU A 434 30.55 -6.05 20.71
CA LEU A 434 31.70 -6.87 20.36
C LEU A 434 32.01 -6.80 18.87
N VAL A 435 31.00 -6.92 18.02
CA VAL A 435 31.20 -6.94 16.56
C VAL A 435 31.67 -5.59 16.06
N ASP A 436 30.96 -4.50 16.39
CA ASP A 436 31.33 -3.17 15.88
C ASP A 436 32.41 -2.46 16.73
N GLY A 437 32.83 -3.06 17.85
CA GLY A 437 34.04 -2.73 18.59
C GLY A 437 35.29 -3.40 18.01
N PHE A 438 35.16 -4.55 17.34
CA PHE A 438 36.26 -5.24 16.67
C PHE A 438 36.38 -4.89 15.18
N PHE A 439 35.24 -4.72 14.48
CA PHE A 439 35.15 -4.47 13.05
C PHE A 439 34.71 -3.04 12.71
N LYS A 440 35.37 -2.44 11.72
CA LYS A 440 35.06 -1.10 11.19
C LYS A 440 33.64 -0.99 10.63
N GLY A 441 33.08 0.21 10.75
CA GLY A 441 31.76 0.55 10.22
C GLY A 441 30.62 -0.12 11.01
N ALA A 442 29.43 -0.17 10.41
CA ALA A 442 28.25 -0.76 11.03
C ALA A 442 28.07 -2.24 10.60
N SER A 443 29.08 -3.07 10.89
CA SER A 443 29.16 -4.46 10.43
C SER A 443 28.06 -5.32 11.05
N PHE A 444 27.75 -5.13 12.33
CA PHE A 444 26.65 -5.80 13.03
C PHE A 444 25.31 -5.53 12.34
N CYS A 445 24.96 -4.25 12.14
CA CYS A 445 23.71 -3.88 11.47
C CYS A 445 23.65 -4.44 10.04
N LYS A 446 24.77 -4.43 9.32
CA LYS A 446 24.81 -4.83 7.91
C LYS A 446 24.73 -6.34 7.68
N TYR A 447 25.42 -7.14 8.50
CA TYR A 447 25.63 -8.57 8.20
C TYR A 447 25.05 -9.53 9.25
N ILE A 448 24.81 -9.09 10.48
CA ILE A 448 24.47 -9.98 11.60
C ILE A 448 23.04 -9.75 12.09
N CYS A 449 22.66 -8.50 12.35
CA CYS A 449 21.41 -8.16 13.02
C CYS A 449 20.19 -8.67 12.24
N PRO A 450 19.45 -9.69 12.74
CA PRO A 450 18.27 -10.25 12.06
C PRO A 450 17.13 -9.23 12.01
N ILE A 451 16.94 -8.45 13.08
CA ILE A 451 15.99 -7.33 13.13
C ILE A 451 16.35 -6.30 12.05
N GLY A 452 17.64 -6.00 11.88
CA GLY A 452 18.11 -5.13 10.80
C GLY A 452 17.73 -5.67 9.42
N GLN A 453 17.90 -6.98 9.18
CA GLN A 453 17.51 -7.59 7.89
C GLN A 453 16.01 -7.55 7.65
N PHE A 454 15.20 -7.84 8.68
CA PHE A 454 13.74 -7.69 8.64
C PHE A 454 13.37 -6.28 8.16
N HIS A 455 13.93 -5.26 8.82
CA HIS A 455 13.65 -3.86 8.49
C HIS A 455 14.14 -3.49 7.08
N PHE A 456 15.35 -3.89 6.70
CA PHE A 456 15.87 -3.57 5.37
C PHE A 456 15.02 -4.16 4.25
N VAL A 457 14.57 -5.41 4.37
CA VAL A 457 13.68 -6.05 3.38
C VAL A 457 12.32 -5.36 3.36
N SER A 458 11.68 -5.17 4.52
CA SER A 458 10.36 -4.55 4.64
C SER A 458 10.34 -3.10 4.15
N SER A 459 11.43 -2.36 4.37
CA SER A 459 11.56 -0.96 3.92
C SER A 459 11.65 -0.76 2.40
N LEU A 460 11.77 -1.85 1.61
CA LEU A 460 11.69 -1.81 0.15
C LEU A 460 10.29 -1.42 -0.36
N ALA A 461 9.26 -1.60 0.47
CA ALA A 461 7.90 -1.15 0.21
C ALA A 461 7.63 0.29 0.69
N SER A 462 8.57 0.93 1.39
CA SER A 462 8.36 2.24 2.01
C SER A 462 8.41 3.38 0.97
N PRO A 463 7.58 4.43 1.11
CA PRO A 463 7.55 5.55 0.16
C PRO A 463 8.65 6.59 0.39
N LEU A 464 9.48 6.47 1.43
CA LEU A 464 10.54 7.43 1.74
C LEU A 464 11.93 6.80 1.68
N GLU A 465 12.86 7.48 1.00
CA GLU A 465 14.25 7.06 0.87
C GLU A 465 15.22 8.22 1.15
N VAL A 466 16.33 7.91 1.83
CA VAL A 466 17.50 8.82 1.85
C VAL A 466 18.15 8.79 0.47
N ARG A 467 18.12 9.91 -0.25
CA ARG A 467 18.54 10.02 -1.65
C ARG A 467 19.07 11.40 -2.00
N VAL A 468 19.88 11.48 -3.05
CA VAL A 468 20.40 12.73 -3.62
C VAL A 468 19.28 13.52 -4.30
N ARG A 469 19.24 14.85 -4.09
CA ARG A 469 18.29 15.78 -4.72
C ARG A 469 18.66 16.06 -6.19
N ASP A 470 19.93 16.35 -6.43
CA ASP A 470 20.46 16.63 -7.78
C ASP A 470 21.74 15.81 -8.06
N ALA A 471 21.69 14.95 -9.07
CA ALA A 471 22.84 14.12 -9.44
C ALA A 471 24.03 14.95 -9.99
N ASP A 472 23.78 16.12 -10.58
CA ASP A 472 24.81 16.94 -11.21
C ASP A 472 25.69 17.62 -10.15
N ILE A 473 25.11 18.06 -9.03
CA ILE A 473 25.86 18.57 -7.87
C ILE A 473 26.79 17.48 -7.31
N CYS A 474 26.33 16.22 -7.30
CA CYS A 474 27.18 15.11 -6.86
C CYS A 474 28.32 14.80 -7.84
N SER A 475 28.15 15.09 -9.14
CA SER A 475 29.17 14.83 -10.15
C SER A 475 30.40 15.76 -10.02
N SER A 476 30.21 16.95 -9.48
CA SER A 476 31.28 17.93 -9.22
C SER A 476 31.86 17.86 -7.80
N CYS A 477 31.27 17.07 -6.91
CA CYS A 477 31.71 16.91 -5.52
C CYS A 477 33.04 16.14 -5.45
N ARG A 478 34.07 16.73 -4.82
CA ARG A 478 35.40 16.11 -4.68
C ARG A 478 35.64 15.47 -3.30
N THR A 479 34.99 15.98 -2.25
CA THR A 479 35.26 15.59 -0.86
C THR A 479 34.64 14.23 -0.51
N HIS A 480 33.43 13.97 -1.02
CA HIS A 480 32.64 12.77 -0.74
C HIS A 480 32.41 12.55 0.77
N ASP A 481 32.21 13.63 1.53
CA ASP A 481 32.01 13.61 2.98
C ASP A 481 30.79 12.78 3.40
N CYS A 482 29.78 12.65 2.52
CA CYS A 482 28.63 11.78 2.74
C CYS A 482 29.02 10.29 2.94
N LEU A 483 30.18 9.88 2.44
CA LEU A 483 30.74 8.54 2.60
C LEU A 483 31.92 8.52 3.59
N ARG A 484 32.84 9.49 3.52
CA ARG A 484 34.07 9.52 4.32
C ARG A 484 33.90 10.14 5.71
N GLY A 485 32.92 11.03 5.85
CA GLY A 485 32.82 11.95 6.97
C GLY A 485 33.75 13.15 6.80
N ASN A 486 33.58 14.12 7.69
CA ASN A 486 34.40 15.31 7.84
C ASN A 486 34.78 15.49 9.33
N GLU A 487 35.38 16.62 9.70
CA GLU A 487 35.83 16.90 11.07
C GLU A 487 34.72 16.88 12.12
N ILE A 488 33.47 17.16 11.73
CA ILE A 488 32.35 17.38 12.64
C ILE A 488 31.34 16.22 12.58
N GLN A 489 31.25 15.52 11.44
CA GLN A 489 30.22 14.53 11.18
C GLN A 489 30.80 13.29 10.50
N ARG A 490 30.43 12.10 11.01
CA ARG A 490 30.81 10.81 10.43
C ARG A 490 30.16 10.61 9.06
N GLY A 491 30.83 9.84 8.19
CA GLY A 491 30.27 9.40 6.92
C GLY A 491 29.34 8.19 7.05
N CYS A 492 28.87 7.66 5.91
CA CYS A 492 28.03 6.46 5.91
C CYS A 492 28.81 5.19 6.31
N GLU A 493 28.62 4.73 7.54
CA GLU A 493 29.26 3.52 8.10
C GLU A 493 28.85 2.19 7.41
N LEU A 494 27.83 2.23 6.55
CA LEU A 494 27.34 1.08 5.76
C LEU A 494 27.95 1.05 4.36
N HIS A 495 28.79 2.05 4.03
CA HIS A 495 29.43 2.26 2.74
C HIS A 495 28.44 2.49 1.59
N LEU A 496 27.30 3.13 1.87
CA LEU A 496 26.32 3.51 0.85
C LEU A 496 26.71 4.86 0.24
N PHE A 497 27.35 4.81 -0.91
CA PHE A 497 27.70 5.99 -1.70
C PHE A 497 26.44 6.58 -2.36
N GLN A 498 25.99 7.71 -1.81
CA GLN A 498 24.70 8.35 -2.11
C GLN A 498 24.38 8.52 -3.60
N PRO A 499 25.31 8.95 -4.49
CA PRO A 499 25.02 9.09 -5.92
C PRO A 499 24.63 7.79 -6.63
N SER A 500 25.06 6.65 -6.07
CA SER A 500 24.77 5.30 -6.59
C SER A 500 23.86 4.49 -5.66
N LYS A 501 23.36 5.09 -4.58
CA LYS A 501 22.43 4.46 -3.66
C LYS A 501 21.03 4.52 -4.26
N SER A 502 20.33 3.39 -4.22
CA SER A 502 18.91 3.25 -4.59
C SER A 502 18.26 2.34 -3.57
N GLY A 503 17.03 2.64 -3.16
CA GLY A 503 16.31 1.83 -2.20
C GLY A 503 16.74 2.04 -0.75
N ASN A 504 16.03 1.36 0.14
CA ASN A 504 16.30 1.34 1.58
C ASN A 504 17.12 0.13 2.05
N MET A 505 17.45 -0.81 1.15
CA MET A 505 18.29 -1.96 1.47
C MET A 505 19.63 -1.50 2.08
N ASP A 506 19.99 -2.09 3.22
CA ASP A 506 21.17 -1.75 4.02
C ASP A 506 21.22 -0.33 4.58
N CYS A 507 20.20 0.52 4.40
CA CYS A 507 20.21 1.89 4.92
C CYS A 507 19.57 1.96 6.31
N THR A 508 20.32 2.32 7.35
CA THR A 508 19.79 2.47 8.72
C THR A 508 19.11 3.80 8.99
N PHE A 509 18.94 4.67 7.99
CA PHE A 509 18.34 5.99 8.16
C PHE A 509 19.04 6.89 9.20
N CYS A 510 20.34 6.67 9.47
CA CYS A 510 21.08 7.42 10.49
C CYS A 510 21.27 8.93 10.18
N LEU A 511 21.04 9.33 8.93
CA LEU A 511 21.22 10.68 8.39
C LEU A 511 22.64 11.27 8.49
N ASP A 512 23.64 10.46 8.82
CA ASP A 512 25.04 10.92 8.89
C ASP A 512 25.50 11.48 7.53
N CYS A 513 25.12 10.84 6.43
CA CYS A 513 25.37 11.32 5.07
C CYS A 513 24.66 12.63 4.70
N VAL A 514 23.50 12.93 5.31
CA VAL A 514 22.77 14.20 5.12
C VAL A 514 23.52 15.30 5.83
N LYS A 515 23.88 15.06 7.10
CA LYS A 515 24.60 16.02 7.96
C LYS A 515 26.03 16.28 7.48
N ALA A 516 26.68 15.31 6.84
CA ALA A 516 28.03 15.45 6.33
C ALA A 516 28.11 16.10 4.94
N CYS A 517 27.00 16.22 4.20
CA CYS A 517 27.03 16.69 2.81
C CYS A 517 27.36 18.19 2.73
N PRO A 518 28.47 18.60 2.07
CA PRO A 518 28.89 20.00 2.04
C PRO A 518 27.97 20.91 1.21
N SER A 519 27.17 20.33 0.31
CA SER A 519 26.27 21.06 -0.59
C SER A 519 24.79 20.89 -0.21
N GLU A 520 24.50 20.32 0.98
CA GLU A 520 23.14 19.99 1.41
C GLU A 520 22.30 19.31 0.30
N ASN A 521 22.90 18.34 -0.40
CA ASN A 521 22.29 17.74 -1.59
C ASN A 521 21.68 16.34 -1.32
N VAL A 522 21.69 15.87 -0.08
CA VAL A 522 21.06 14.60 0.34
C VAL A 522 19.82 14.91 1.17
N GLY A 523 18.68 14.32 0.80
CA GLY A 523 17.37 14.53 1.43
C GLY A 523 16.68 13.23 1.80
N ILE A 524 15.49 13.34 2.41
CA ILE A 524 14.56 12.21 2.57
C ILE A 524 13.44 12.44 1.55
N LEU A 525 13.59 11.80 0.40
CA LEU A 525 12.72 12.03 -0.75
C LEU A 525 11.62 10.98 -0.80
N ALA A 526 10.42 11.43 -1.16
CA ALA A 526 9.38 10.50 -1.52
C ALA A 526 9.69 9.83 -2.86
N VAL A 527 9.47 8.52 -2.90
CA VAL A 527 9.67 7.66 -4.06
C VAL A 527 8.41 6.84 -4.27
N ALA A 528 8.18 6.38 -5.51
CA ALA A 528 7.16 5.37 -5.72
C ALA A 528 7.59 4.09 -5.00
N PRO A 529 6.74 3.50 -4.13
CA PRO A 529 7.00 2.19 -3.55
C PRO A 529 7.42 1.18 -4.61
N GLY A 530 8.38 0.32 -4.29
CA GLY A 530 8.92 -0.72 -5.20
C GLY A 530 9.64 -0.22 -6.45
N SER A 531 9.85 1.10 -6.62
CA SER A 531 10.66 1.61 -7.73
C SER A 531 12.12 1.11 -7.68
N ASP A 532 12.67 0.90 -6.49
CA ASP A 532 13.99 0.25 -6.32
C ASP A 532 13.98 -1.22 -6.76
N LEU A 533 12.88 -1.95 -6.58
CA LEU A 533 12.77 -3.37 -6.97
C LEU A 533 12.84 -3.54 -8.49
N LEU A 534 12.30 -2.58 -9.24
CA LEU A 534 12.36 -2.55 -10.71
C LEU A 534 13.65 -1.94 -11.25
N HIS A 535 14.47 -1.28 -10.41
CA HIS A 535 15.69 -0.62 -10.87
C HIS A 535 16.70 -1.63 -11.43
N GLU A 536 17.10 -1.42 -12.69
CA GLU A 536 18.11 -2.20 -13.37
C GLU A 536 19.48 -1.50 -13.26
N GLY A 537 20.44 -2.16 -12.61
CA GLY A 537 21.78 -1.60 -12.41
C GLY A 537 22.43 -2.00 -11.09
N LYS A 538 23.68 -1.56 -10.94
CA LYS A 538 24.47 -1.74 -9.71
C LYS A 538 24.11 -0.66 -8.70
N ARG A 539 23.70 -1.08 -7.51
CA ARG A 539 23.50 -0.23 -6.33
C ARG A 539 24.77 -0.15 -5.50
N SER A 540 24.95 0.97 -4.80
CA SER A 540 26.05 1.12 -3.87
C SER A 540 26.01 0.05 -2.78
N ALA A 541 27.14 -0.64 -2.57
CA ALA A 541 27.35 -1.73 -1.61
C ALA A 541 26.48 -2.99 -1.75
N VAL A 542 25.27 -2.88 -2.30
CA VAL A 542 24.30 -3.96 -2.52
C VAL A 542 24.51 -4.62 -3.89
N GLY A 543 24.97 -3.88 -4.90
CA GLY A 543 25.18 -4.39 -6.25
C GLY A 543 23.86 -4.59 -7.02
N GLU A 544 23.83 -5.58 -7.90
CA GLU A 544 22.69 -5.86 -8.77
C GLU A 544 21.88 -7.03 -8.19
N TYR A 545 20.59 -6.84 -7.87
CA TYR A 545 19.76 -7.89 -7.25
C TYR A 545 19.71 -9.19 -8.07
N SER A 546 19.68 -9.10 -9.41
CA SER A 546 19.70 -10.26 -10.31
C SER A 546 20.94 -11.15 -10.15
N ARG A 547 22.02 -10.64 -9.56
CA ARG A 547 23.28 -11.38 -9.34
C ARG A 547 23.51 -11.75 -7.87
N ARG A 548 22.54 -11.52 -7.00
CA ARG A 548 22.67 -11.67 -5.55
C ARG A 548 21.72 -12.77 -5.02
N PRO A 549 22.11 -14.06 -5.12
CA PRO A 549 21.28 -15.16 -4.65
C PRO A 549 21.05 -15.12 -3.13
N ASP A 550 21.97 -14.52 -2.38
CA ASP A 550 21.88 -14.31 -0.95
C ASP A 550 20.77 -13.31 -0.56
N ILE A 551 20.57 -12.24 -1.34
CA ILE A 551 19.45 -11.29 -1.14
C ILE A 551 18.13 -11.91 -1.57
N ALA A 552 18.12 -12.64 -2.69
CA ALA A 552 16.94 -13.38 -3.14
C ALA A 552 16.48 -14.39 -2.08
N ALA A 553 17.41 -15.17 -1.51
CA ALA A 553 17.13 -16.09 -0.42
C ALA A 553 16.61 -15.36 0.82
N LEU A 554 17.23 -14.25 1.22
CA LEU A 554 16.77 -13.45 2.36
C LEU A 554 15.33 -12.98 2.19
N ILE A 555 14.97 -12.44 1.02
CA ILE A 555 13.60 -11.96 0.75
C ILE A 555 12.62 -13.13 0.73
N LEU A 556 12.95 -14.26 0.09
CA LEU A 556 12.07 -15.42 0.05
C LEU A 556 11.84 -16.02 1.44
N VAL A 557 12.90 -16.19 2.25
CA VAL A 557 12.78 -16.64 3.65
C VAL A 557 11.89 -15.68 4.42
N MET A 558 12.09 -14.36 4.29
CA MET A 558 11.28 -13.34 4.95
C MET A 558 9.81 -13.36 4.52
N THR A 559 9.54 -13.60 3.23
CA THR A 559 8.18 -13.69 2.70
C THR A 559 7.48 -14.94 3.23
N PHE A 560 8.10 -16.12 3.12
CA PHE A 560 7.50 -17.38 3.57
C PHE A 560 7.38 -17.44 5.11
N ALA A 561 8.34 -16.86 5.84
CA ALA A 561 8.27 -16.75 7.29
C ALA A 561 7.07 -15.92 7.76
N ALA A 562 6.60 -14.94 6.98
CA ALA A 562 5.39 -14.19 7.31
C ALA A 562 4.15 -15.10 7.39
N PHE A 563 3.99 -15.96 6.38
CA PHE A 563 2.88 -16.91 6.30
C PHE A 563 3.03 -18.02 7.34
N ALA A 564 4.24 -18.56 7.50
CA ALA A 564 4.49 -19.63 8.47
C ALA A 564 4.30 -19.17 9.92
N ASN A 565 4.76 -17.95 10.24
CA ASN A 565 4.60 -17.38 11.58
C ASN A 565 3.12 -17.15 11.92
N ALA A 566 2.32 -16.65 10.97
CA ALA A 566 0.89 -16.48 11.17
C ALA A 566 0.15 -17.83 11.23
N ALA A 567 0.50 -18.78 10.36
CA ALA A 567 -0.07 -20.13 10.35
C ALA A 567 0.19 -20.90 11.66
N GLY A 568 1.37 -20.71 12.28
CA GLY A 568 1.70 -21.32 13.57
C GLY A 568 0.86 -20.85 14.75
N MET A 569 -0.04 -19.87 14.56
CA MET A 569 -0.97 -19.39 15.58
C MET A 569 -2.44 -19.73 15.25
N VAL A 570 -2.66 -20.60 14.27
CA VAL A 570 -3.98 -21.06 13.83
C VAL A 570 -4.26 -22.46 14.40
N PRO A 571 -5.38 -22.67 15.12
CA PRO A 571 -5.71 -23.96 15.73
C PRO A 571 -5.70 -25.13 14.74
N ALA A 572 -6.22 -24.94 13.53
CA ALA A 572 -6.25 -25.98 12.50
C ALA A 572 -4.83 -26.48 12.13
N VAL A 573 -3.82 -25.61 12.14
CA VAL A 573 -2.43 -25.98 11.88
C VAL A 573 -1.86 -26.73 13.07
N LEU A 574 -2.09 -26.24 14.30
CA LEU A 574 -1.64 -26.89 15.53
C LEU A 574 -2.24 -28.29 15.70
N GLU A 575 -3.51 -28.48 15.35
CA GLU A 575 -4.17 -29.79 15.34
C GLU A 575 -3.58 -30.73 14.28
N PHE A 576 -3.29 -30.21 13.09
CA PHE A 576 -2.63 -30.97 12.03
C PHE A 576 -1.25 -31.46 12.46
N GLU A 577 -0.46 -30.61 13.10
CA GLU A 577 0.87 -30.95 13.63
C GLU A 577 0.79 -32.04 14.69
N LYS A 578 -0.11 -31.89 15.67
CA LYS A 578 -0.36 -32.88 16.71
C LYS A 578 -0.78 -34.23 16.12
N LYS A 579 -1.68 -34.23 15.13
CA LYS A 579 -2.19 -35.44 14.48
C LYS A 579 -1.10 -36.24 13.75
N HIS A 580 -0.14 -35.56 13.13
CA HIS A 580 0.90 -36.21 12.32
C HIS A 580 2.23 -36.39 13.09
N GLY A 581 2.27 -36.05 14.38
CA GLY A 581 3.49 -36.12 15.19
C GLY A 581 4.62 -35.23 14.64
N LEU A 582 4.27 -34.13 13.97
CA LEU A 582 5.24 -33.23 13.37
C LEU A 582 5.68 -32.19 14.41
N THR A 583 6.98 -31.96 14.51
CA THR A 583 7.52 -30.89 15.37
C THR A 583 7.44 -29.55 14.65
N SER A 584 6.71 -28.59 15.23
CA SER A 584 6.44 -27.25 14.66
C SER A 584 7.71 -26.58 14.09
N TRP A 585 8.83 -26.60 14.82
CA TRP A 585 10.07 -25.94 14.37
C TRP A 585 10.68 -26.57 13.09
N ILE A 586 10.55 -27.89 12.87
CA ILE A 586 11.06 -28.55 11.64
C ILE A 586 10.22 -28.16 10.44
N LEU A 587 8.89 -28.15 10.60
CA LEU A 587 7.98 -27.71 9.57
C LEU A 587 8.20 -26.25 9.21
N LEU A 588 8.33 -25.39 10.22
CA LEU A 588 8.65 -23.97 10.05
C LEU A 588 9.95 -23.81 9.24
N VAL A 589 11.05 -24.43 9.67
CA VAL A 589 12.35 -24.31 9.00
C VAL A 589 12.28 -24.86 7.57
N GLY A 590 11.65 -26.01 7.36
CA GLY A 590 11.44 -26.59 6.02
C GLY A 590 10.61 -25.68 5.12
N PHE A 591 9.53 -25.11 5.64
CA PHE A 591 8.64 -24.22 4.90
C PHE A 591 9.31 -22.89 4.54
N ILE A 592 10.15 -22.32 5.41
CA ILE A 592 10.82 -21.04 5.12
C ILE A 592 12.10 -21.19 4.30
N THR A 593 12.63 -22.41 4.14
CA THR A 593 13.89 -22.65 3.38
C THR A 593 13.68 -23.48 2.12
N VAL A 594 13.20 -24.72 2.25
CA VAL A 594 13.13 -25.70 1.16
C VAL A 594 12.03 -25.32 0.17
N LEU A 595 10.83 -25.02 0.66
CA LEU A 595 9.69 -24.67 -0.18
C LEU A 595 9.93 -23.41 -1.05
N PRO A 596 10.42 -22.27 -0.50
CA PRO A 596 10.74 -21.10 -1.32
C PRO A 596 11.85 -21.37 -2.33
N ALA A 597 12.91 -22.08 -1.92
CA ALA A 597 14.01 -22.38 -2.82
C ALA A 597 13.57 -23.29 -3.98
N ALA A 598 12.79 -24.34 -3.69
CA ALA A 598 12.26 -25.26 -4.69
C ALA A 598 11.27 -24.55 -5.62
N SER A 599 10.27 -23.86 -5.07
CA SER A 599 9.23 -23.19 -5.86
C SER A 599 9.80 -22.07 -6.75
N ALA A 600 10.70 -21.23 -6.24
CA ALA A 600 11.36 -20.20 -7.04
C ALA A 600 12.27 -20.79 -8.13
N SER A 601 12.94 -21.91 -7.86
CA SER A 601 13.76 -22.61 -8.85
C SER A 601 12.92 -23.23 -9.96
N ILE A 602 11.81 -23.89 -9.60
CA ILE A 602 10.85 -24.45 -10.55
C ILE A 602 10.26 -23.35 -11.42
N CYS A 603 9.83 -22.22 -10.84
CA CYS A 603 9.27 -21.11 -11.60
C CYS A 603 10.30 -20.42 -12.51
N ALA A 604 11.55 -20.28 -12.07
CA ALA A 604 12.61 -19.76 -12.93
C ALA A 604 12.89 -20.67 -14.13
N TRP A 605 12.91 -21.99 -13.89
CA TRP A 605 13.07 -22.99 -14.96
C TRP A 605 11.89 -22.98 -15.93
N ALA A 606 10.65 -23.03 -15.42
CA ALA A 606 9.42 -23.03 -16.22
C ALA A 606 9.29 -21.73 -17.04
N SER A 607 9.52 -20.58 -16.40
CA SER A 607 9.49 -19.27 -17.05
C SER A 607 10.49 -19.21 -18.21
N GLY A 608 11.73 -19.72 -18.02
CA GLY A 608 12.74 -19.77 -19.07
C GLY A 608 12.37 -20.72 -20.22
N LYS A 609 11.92 -21.94 -19.90
CA LYS A 609 11.54 -22.98 -20.88
C LYS A 609 10.32 -22.58 -21.72
N ILE A 610 9.23 -22.16 -21.08
CA ILE A 610 7.94 -21.92 -21.75
C ILE A 610 7.97 -20.61 -22.54
N SER A 611 8.65 -19.57 -22.04
CA SER A 611 8.73 -18.27 -22.73
C SER A 611 9.85 -18.15 -23.78
N ALA A 612 10.66 -19.20 -23.93
CA ALA A 612 11.87 -19.23 -24.74
C ALA A 612 12.80 -18.03 -24.46
N SER A 613 12.96 -17.68 -23.17
CA SER A 613 13.76 -16.53 -22.77
C SER A 613 15.26 -16.78 -23.01
N LYS A 614 15.97 -15.75 -23.47
CA LYS A 614 17.44 -15.78 -23.59
C LYS A 614 18.16 -15.48 -22.27
N THR A 615 17.43 -15.08 -21.22
CA THR A 615 18.01 -14.74 -19.93
C THR A 615 18.38 -16.01 -19.15
N PRO A 616 19.61 -16.11 -18.58
CA PRO A 616 20.00 -17.28 -17.80
C PRO A 616 19.12 -17.47 -16.55
N TRP A 617 19.01 -18.72 -16.07
CA TRP A 617 18.10 -19.09 -14.98
C TRP A 617 18.36 -18.35 -13.66
N ARG A 618 19.64 -18.15 -13.27
CA ARG A 618 20.00 -17.49 -12.00
C ARG A 618 19.57 -16.02 -11.94
N PRO A 619 19.87 -15.16 -12.94
CA PRO A 619 19.33 -13.81 -13.04
C PRO A 619 17.80 -13.75 -13.01
N THR A 620 17.12 -14.68 -13.68
CA THR A 620 15.66 -14.76 -13.66
C THR A 620 15.16 -15.08 -12.25
N LEU A 621 15.72 -16.10 -11.59
CA LEU A 621 15.36 -16.47 -10.22
C LEU A 621 15.58 -15.29 -9.26
N CYS A 622 16.78 -14.74 -9.21
CA CYS A 622 17.11 -13.68 -8.26
C CYS A 622 16.30 -12.41 -8.54
N GLY A 623 16.15 -12.05 -9.82
CA GLY A 623 15.41 -10.87 -10.24
C GLY A 623 13.91 -10.94 -9.98
N MET A 624 13.30 -12.13 -10.02
CA MET A 624 11.88 -12.32 -9.70
C MET A 624 11.64 -12.53 -8.20
N ALA A 625 12.52 -13.26 -7.52
CA ALA A 625 12.41 -13.54 -6.09
C ALA A 625 12.33 -12.26 -5.24
N VAL A 626 13.13 -11.23 -5.57
CA VAL A 626 13.09 -9.95 -4.84
C VAL A 626 11.76 -9.22 -4.96
N LEU A 627 10.94 -9.53 -5.98
CA LEU A 627 9.64 -8.90 -6.21
C LEU A 627 8.54 -9.43 -5.28
N PHE A 628 8.80 -10.49 -4.51
CA PHE A 628 7.90 -11.02 -3.48
C PHE A 628 7.96 -10.26 -2.15
N ALA A 629 8.87 -9.29 -2.01
CA ALA A 629 9.00 -8.48 -0.81
C ALA A 629 7.68 -7.79 -0.40
N PRO A 630 6.88 -7.18 -1.31
CA PRO A 630 5.63 -6.51 -0.92
C PRO A 630 4.56 -7.48 -0.41
N LEU A 631 4.42 -8.68 -1.00
CA LEU A 631 3.47 -9.69 -0.52
C LEU A 631 3.85 -10.23 0.87
N GLY A 632 5.14 -10.49 1.08
CA GLY A 632 5.64 -10.89 2.40
C GLY A 632 5.41 -9.79 3.44
N PHE A 633 5.73 -8.54 3.09
CA PHE A 633 5.52 -7.41 3.96
C PHE A 633 4.04 -7.17 4.28
N SER A 634 3.13 -7.28 3.30
CA SER A 634 1.69 -7.14 3.56
C SER A 634 1.17 -8.19 4.54
N MET A 635 1.67 -9.43 4.47
CA MET A 635 1.29 -10.47 5.43
C MET A 635 1.82 -10.15 6.84
N TRP A 636 3.06 -9.67 6.96
CA TRP A 636 3.59 -9.18 8.25
C TRP A 636 2.75 -8.02 8.80
N VAL A 637 2.37 -7.06 7.96
CA VAL A 637 1.52 -5.92 8.36
C VAL A 637 0.16 -6.40 8.82
N ALA A 638 -0.51 -7.27 8.06
CA ALA A 638 -1.82 -7.81 8.44
C ALA A 638 -1.74 -8.50 9.81
N HIS A 639 -0.90 -9.54 9.90
CA HIS A 639 -0.75 -10.35 11.11
C HIS A 639 -0.31 -9.56 12.35
N PHE A 640 0.68 -8.67 12.23
CA PHE A 640 1.11 -7.88 13.39
C PHE A 640 0.14 -6.75 13.73
N SER A 641 -0.66 -6.27 12.78
CA SER A 641 -1.75 -5.34 13.09
C SER A 641 -2.84 -6.02 13.92
N PHE A 642 -3.13 -7.29 13.67
CA PHE A 642 -4.01 -8.08 14.53
C PHE A 642 -3.49 -8.11 15.97
N HIS A 643 -2.25 -8.55 16.20
CA HIS A 643 -1.69 -8.60 17.56
C HIS A 643 -1.63 -7.22 18.22
N PHE A 644 -1.26 -6.18 17.47
CA PHE A 644 -1.15 -4.82 17.99
C PHE A 644 -2.51 -4.23 18.39
N LEU A 645 -3.52 -4.36 17.53
CA LEU A 645 -4.84 -3.77 17.76
C LEU A 645 -5.64 -4.58 18.79
N THR A 646 -5.61 -5.91 18.71
CA THR A 646 -6.24 -6.79 19.71
C THR A 646 -5.60 -6.58 21.09
N GLY A 647 -4.27 -6.47 21.14
CA GLY A 647 -3.51 -6.25 22.36
C GLY A 647 -3.29 -4.80 22.76
N LEU A 648 -3.99 -3.82 22.16
CA LEU A 648 -3.65 -2.38 22.28
C LEU A 648 -3.50 -1.90 23.73
N PHE A 649 -4.33 -2.41 24.63
CA PHE A 649 -4.37 -1.98 26.02
C PHE A 649 -3.62 -2.91 26.99
N THR A 650 -3.03 -4.01 26.51
CA THR A 650 -2.29 -4.96 27.36
C THR A 650 -1.05 -4.39 28.10
N PRO A 651 -0.41 -3.28 27.69
CA PRO A 651 0.68 -2.69 28.48
C PRO A 651 0.18 -2.02 29.75
N TRP A 652 -1.06 -1.52 29.75
CA TRP A 652 -1.61 -0.72 30.85
C TRP A 652 -1.59 -1.44 32.22
N PRO A 653 -2.07 -2.68 32.36
CA PRO A 653 -2.05 -3.37 33.65
C PRO A 653 -0.64 -3.75 34.07
N VAL A 654 0.26 -3.99 33.12
CA VAL A 654 1.68 -4.18 33.42
C VAL A 654 2.29 -2.90 34.01
N PHE A 655 1.96 -1.74 33.45
CA PHE A 655 2.38 -0.45 34.02
C PHE A 655 1.75 -0.19 35.40
N GLN A 656 0.47 -0.50 35.60
CA GLN A 656 -0.18 -0.39 36.91
C GLN A 656 0.53 -1.26 37.96
N ARG A 657 0.87 -2.52 37.61
CA ARG A 657 1.64 -3.43 38.47
C ARG A 657 2.97 -2.79 38.86
N LEU A 658 3.72 -2.32 37.87
CA LEU A 658 5.03 -1.73 38.09
C LEU A 658 4.97 -0.48 38.96
N LEU A 659 4.05 0.45 38.67
CA LEU A 659 3.85 1.66 39.47
C LEU A 659 3.50 1.33 40.92
N ARG A 660 2.76 0.24 41.15
CA ARG A 660 2.43 -0.23 42.50
C ARG A 660 3.63 -0.85 43.21
N GLU A 661 4.40 -1.69 42.53
CA GLU A 661 5.60 -2.32 43.09
C GLU A 661 6.66 -1.28 43.51
N ILE A 662 6.82 -0.20 42.74
CA ILE A 662 7.74 0.90 43.06
C ILE A 662 7.15 1.97 43.99
N GLY A 663 5.90 1.78 44.47
CA GLY A 663 5.24 2.67 45.42
C GLY A 663 4.78 4.03 44.84
N LEU A 664 4.73 4.18 43.51
CA LEU A 664 4.26 5.40 42.84
C LEU A 664 2.73 5.41 42.60
N SER A 665 2.04 4.29 42.80
CA SER A 665 0.58 4.20 42.69
C SER A 665 0.00 3.17 43.65
N SER A 666 -1.22 3.41 44.13
CA SER A 666 -2.03 2.43 44.87
C SER A 666 -3.04 1.69 43.99
N SER A 667 -3.09 2.00 42.68
CA SER A 667 -4.03 1.36 41.75
C SER A 667 -3.80 -0.14 41.64
N VAL A 668 -4.87 -0.92 41.63
CA VAL A 668 -4.82 -2.37 41.42
C VAL A 668 -4.74 -2.63 39.91
N PRO A 669 -3.82 -3.50 39.44
CA PRO A 669 -3.76 -3.87 38.02
C PRO A 669 -5.05 -4.52 37.55
N ASP A 670 -5.66 -3.96 36.51
CA ASP A 670 -6.86 -4.53 35.88
C ASP A 670 -6.49 -5.42 34.70
N TRP A 671 -6.52 -6.73 34.90
CA TRP A 671 -6.21 -7.70 33.83
C TRP A 671 -7.43 -8.00 32.93
N ASN A 672 -8.62 -7.49 33.24
CA ASN A 672 -9.86 -7.74 32.50
C ASN A 672 -10.11 -6.69 31.41
N ILE A 673 -9.06 -6.28 30.69
CA ILE A 673 -9.20 -5.24 29.68
C ILE A 673 -9.73 -5.86 28.39
N PRO A 674 -10.80 -5.30 27.80
CA PRO A 674 -11.35 -5.81 26.55
C PRO A 674 -10.32 -5.73 25.42
N ALA A 675 -10.37 -6.72 24.53
CA ALA A 675 -9.57 -6.71 23.31
C ALA A 675 -9.91 -5.46 22.49
N GLY A 676 -8.89 -4.79 21.94
CA GLY A 676 -9.08 -3.67 21.00
C GLY A 676 -9.50 -4.11 19.59
N ALA A 677 -9.74 -5.42 19.40
CA ALA A 677 -10.23 -5.98 18.16
C ALA A 677 -11.67 -5.52 17.90
N PHE A 678 -11.96 -5.17 16.66
CA PHE A 678 -13.28 -4.76 16.19
C PHE A 678 -13.68 -5.60 14.98
N ALA A 679 -14.98 -5.72 14.71
CA ALA A 679 -15.51 -6.59 13.65
C ALA A 679 -14.93 -6.32 12.24
N GLY A 680 -14.44 -5.10 12.00
CA GLY A 680 -13.80 -4.71 10.73
C GLY A 680 -12.32 -5.07 10.60
N LEU A 681 -11.67 -5.62 11.63
CA LEU A 681 -10.23 -5.92 11.61
C LEU A 681 -9.84 -6.93 10.51
N PRO A 682 -10.54 -8.07 10.31
CA PRO A 682 -10.23 -8.99 9.21
C PRO A 682 -10.36 -8.34 7.83
N ALA A 683 -11.31 -7.42 7.65
CA ALA A 683 -11.47 -6.69 6.39
C ALA A 683 -10.24 -5.82 6.09
N ILE A 684 -9.68 -5.15 7.11
CA ILE A 684 -8.45 -4.35 6.96
C ILE A 684 -7.26 -5.25 6.62
N GLU A 685 -7.10 -6.39 7.30
CA GLU A 685 -6.05 -7.37 7.02
C GLU A 685 -6.13 -7.90 5.58
N ILE A 686 -7.34 -8.24 5.12
CA ILE A 686 -7.60 -8.66 3.75
C ILE A 686 -7.28 -7.55 2.76
N ILE A 687 -7.63 -6.29 3.04
CA ILE A 687 -7.27 -5.14 2.19
C ILE A 687 -5.75 -4.99 2.09
N LEU A 688 -5.03 -5.08 3.22
CA LEU A 688 -3.57 -4.99 3.24
C LEU A 688 -2.93 -6.11 2.41
N LEU A 689 -3.39 -7.35 2.59
CA LEU A 689 -2.90 -8.50 1.84
C LEU A 689 -3.24 -8.40 0.34
N ASN A 690 -4.43 -7.90 -0.01
CA ASN A 690 -4.82 -7.59 -1.39
C ASN A 690 -3.88 -6.59 -2.05
N VAL A 691 -3.57 -5.48 -1.36
CA VAL A 691 -2.65 -4.47 -1.87
C VAL A 691 -1.27 -5.08 -2.13
N GLY A 692 -0.73 -5.88 -1.20
CA GLY A 692 0.56 -6.54 -1.39
C GLY A 692 0.59 -7.57 -2.53
N CYS A 693 -0.49 -8.34 -2.69
CA CYS A 693 -0.64 -9.31 -3.77
C CYS A 693 -0.72 -8.62 -5.14
N LEU A 694 -1.65 -7.67 -5.31
CA LEU A 694 -1.82 -6.92 -6.55
C LEU A 694 -0.54 -6.16 -6.92
N PHE A 695 0.14 -5.59 -5.94
CA PHE A 695 1.39 -4.89 -6.17
C PHE A 695 2.52 -5.84 -6.61
N THR A 696 2.63 -7.01 -5.99
CA THR A 696 3.59 -8.06 -6.38
C THR A 696 3.31 -8.55 -7.81
N LEU A 697 2.06 -8.83 -8.16
CA LEU A 697 1.65 -9.22 -9.51
C LEU A 697 1.99 -8.13 -10.54
N TRP A 698 1.74 -6.86 -10.21
CA TRP A 698 2.11 -5.73 -11.06
C TRP A 698 3.62 -5.63 -11.29
N LEU A 699 4.43 -5.79 -10.23
CA LEU A 699 5.90 -5.79 -10.32
C LEU A 699 6.41 -6.94 -11.19
N LEU A 700 5.89 -8.16 -10.96
CA LEU A 700 6.22 -9.35 -11.75
C LEU A 700 5.91 -9.11 -13.23
N TRP A 701 4.72 -8.62 -13.56
CA TRP A 701 4.33 -8.29 -14.93
C TRP A 701 5.25 -7.23 -15.56
N LYS A 702 5.57 -6.17 -14.82
CA LYS A 702 6.50 -5.14 -15.29
C LYS A 702 7.89 -5.71 -15.57
N LYS A 703 8.39 -6.61 -14.72
CA LYS A 703 9.69 -7.24 -14.91
C LYS A 703 9.72 -8.19 -16.09
N THR A 704 8.66 -8.97 -16.32
CA THR A 704 8.58 -9.86 -17.48
C THR A 704 8.59 -9.11 -18.80
N LEU A 705 8.05 -7.88 -18.85
CA LEU A 705 8.13 -7.02 -20.02
C LEU A 705 9.55 -6.50 -20.31
N SER A 706 10.45 -6.46 -19.32
CA SER A 706 11.86 -6.10 -19.53
C SER A 706 12.74 -7.30 -19.89
N ILE A 707 12.27 -8.52 -19.66
CA ILE A 707 12.97 -9.76 -20.02
C ILE A 707 12.77 -10.04 -21.51
N SER A 708 13.89 -10.33 -22.21
CA SER A 708 13.84 -10.78 -23.61
C SER A 708 13.19 -12.17 -23.70
N SER A 709 11.88 -12.18 -23.93
CA SER A 709 11.05 -13.37 -24.12
C SER A 709 10.15 -13.18 -25.35
N ARG A 710 9.83 -14.28 -26.05
CA ARG A 710 8.88 -14.23 -27.17
C ARG A 710 7.44 -14.10 -26.69
N HIS A 711 7.16 -14.62 -25.49
CA HIS A 711 5.83 -14.62 -24.88
C HIS A 711 5.90 -14.19 -23.40
N PRO A 712 5.75 -12.89 -23.10
CA PRO A 712 5.90 -12.38 -21.73
C PRO A 712 4.88 -12.94 -20.75
N LEU A 713 3.68 -13.31 -21.22
CA LEU A 713 2.64 -13.93 -20.40
C LEU A 713 3.09 -15.27 -19.81
N PHE A 714 3.74 -16.13 -20.59
CA PHE A 714 4.23 -17.42 -20.10
C PHE A 714 5.45 -17.29 -19.20
N ALA A 715 6.21 -16.19 -19.32
CA ALA A 715 7.26 -15.89 -18.35
C ALA A 715 6.68 -15.46 -16.98
N PHE A 716 5.50 -14.85 -16.99
CA PHE A 716 4.80 -14.31 -15.83
C PHE A 716 4.02 -15.38 -15.04
N LEU A 717 3.26 -16.23 -15.74
CA LEU A 717 2.31 -17.17 -15.13
C LEU A 717 2.88 -18.02 -13.98
N PRO A 718 4.06 -18.67 -14.08
CA PRO A 718 4.58 -19.49 -12.98
C PRO A 718 4.78 -18.69 -11.68
N TRP A 719 5.24 -17.45 -11.78
CA TRP A 719 5.45 -16.58 -10.62
C TRP A 719 4.13 -16.04 -10.06
N ALA A 720 3.19 -15.70 -10.95
CA ALA A 720 1.86 -15.28 -10.56
C ALA A 720 1.12 -16.38 -9.78
N LEU A 721 1.27 -17.65 -10.16
CA LEU A 721 0.67 -18.79 -9.46
C LEU A 721 1.18 -18.92 -8.02
N ILE A 722 2.48 -18.75 -7.78
CA ILE A 722 3.02 -18.75 -6.41
C ILE A 722 2.46 -17.57 -5.61
N ALA A 723 2.42 -16.36 -6.20
CA ALA A 723 1.91 -15.18 -5.51
C ALA A 723 0.42 -15.34 -5.16
N CYS A 724 -0.41 -15.84 -6.08
CA CYS A 724 -1.82 -16.13 -5.85
C CYS A 724 -2.02 -17.28 -4.84
N GLY A 725 -1.17 -18.30 -4.86
CA GLY A 725 -1.20 -19.39 -3.88
C GLY A 725 -0.90 -18.92 -2.47
N LEU A 726 0.17 -18.12 -2.29
CA LEU A 726 0.46 -17.47 -1.00
C LEU A 726 -0.66 -16.54 -0.57
N TYR A 727 -1.24 -15.75 -1.48
CA TYR A 727 -2.41 -14.92 -1.19
C TYR A 727 -3.60 -15.74 -0.69
N ALA A 728 -3.95 -16.84 -1.36
CA ALA A 728 -5.04 -17.72 -0.93
C ALA A 728 -4.79 -18.33 0.45
N ILE A 729 -3.55 -18.75 0.73
CA ILE A 729 -3.14 -19.23 2.06
C ILE A 729 -3.28 -18.11 3.09
N GLY A 730 -2.85 -16.89 2.79
CA GLY A 730 -2.98 -15.75 3.69
C GLY A 730 -4.44 -15.39 4.00
N ILE A 731 -5.31 -15.41 3.00
CA ILE A 731 -6.76 -15.22 3.21
C ILE A 731 -7.32 -16.32 4.11
N TRP A 732 -6.96 -17.58 3.85
CA TRP A 732 -7.39 -18.69 4.71
C TRP A 732 -6.93 -18.48 6.16
N ILE A 733 -5.65 -18.12 6.39
CA ILE A 733 -5.09 -17.83 7.72
C ILE A 733 -5.86 -16.70 8.42
N ILE A 734 -6.09 -15.57 7.76
CA ILE A 734 -6.79 -14.40 8.34
C ILE A 734 -8.23 -14.75 8.74
N LEU A 735 -8.87 -15.66 8.01
CA LEU A 735 -10.24 -16.11 8.30
C LEU A 735 -10.31 -17.21 9.38
N GLN A 736 -9.18 -17.74 9.85
CA GLN A 736 -9.17 -18.68 10.97
C GLN A 736 -9.16 -17.94 12.31
N PRO A 737 -9.72 -18.54 13.38
CA PRO A 737 -9.45 -18.06 14.73
C PRO A 737 -7.94 -18.09 14.98
N MET A 738 -7.39 -17.03 15.57
CA MET A 738 -5.95 -16.91 15.83
C MET A 738 -5.70 -16.81 17.32
N GLU A 739 -4.76 -17.60 17.83
CA GLU A 739 -4.38 -17.59 19.23
C GLU A 739 -3.44 -16.40 19.52
N MET A 740 -3.78 -15.61 20.52
CA MET A 740 -2.95 -14.49 20.97
C MET A 740 -1.86 -15.01 21.92
N ARG A 741 -0.67 -15.24 21.36
CA ARG A 741 0.53 -15.61 22.13
C ARG A 741 0.98 -14.45 23.03
N GLY A 742 1.26 -14.74 24.30
CA GLY A 742 1.85 -13.78 25.26
C GLY A 742 0.89 -12.77 25.88
N THR A 743 -0.43 -12.95 25.76
CA THR A 743 -1.44 -12.07 26.38
C THR A 743 -2.49 -12.87 27.15
N LEU A 744 -2.94 -12.33 28.29
CA LEU A 744 -4.10 -12.83 29.02
C LEU A 744 -5.34 -12.15 28.43
N LEU A 745 -5.92 -12.75 27.39
CA LEU A 745 -7.26 -12.37 26.95
C LEU A 745 -8.22 -13.39 27.53
N LEU A 746 -9.09 -12.94 28.44
CA LEU A 746 -10.27 -13.71 28.78
C LEU A 746 -11.14 -13.77 27.53
N ALA A 747 -11.39 -14.99 27.04
CA ALA A 747 -12.39 -15.21 26.02
C ALA A 747 -13.71 -14.63 26.54
N LEU A 748 -14.19 -13.54 25.94
CA LEU A 748 -15.59 -13.18 26.05
C LEU A 748 -16.35 -14.31 25.36
N ALA A 749 -16.75 -15.32 26.13
CA ALA A 749 -17.84 -16.19 25.75
C ALA A 749 -19.09 -15.29 25.63
N GLY A 750 -19.45 -14.98 24.39
CA GLY A 750 -20.59 -14.16 24.02
C GLY A 750 -20.86 -14.25 22.55
#